data_AF-A0A4D4MYE2-F1
#
_entry.id   AF-A0A4D4MYE2-F1
#
_cell.length_a   1.000
_cell.length_b   1.000
_cell.length_c   1.000
_cell.angle_alpha   90.00
_cell.angle_beta   90.00
_cell.angle_gamma   90.00
#
_symmetry.space_group_name_H-M   'P 1'
#
loop_
_entity.id
_entity.type
_entity.pdbx_description
1 polymer ?
#
loop_
_entity_poly.entity_id
_entity_poly.type
_entity_poly.pdbx_seq_one_letter_code
_entity_poly.pdbx_strand_id
1 'polypeptide(L)'
;MNDNFFALGGNSIHFVTVLAKARAGGLDFTFQQFFQNPTVAQLARSLARSGPGEQPAALSPFELLEPEDRALIPAGVEDAYPMTQLQAGLVFQSELSHGTAEYHDILSYMIQSSFDATCFEEAVRILVRRNPIFRTSYHLTGYSEYLQLVHEDAPLPLYIADLRGMSETEQEEWYRDWAVREKAHQFVWTEPGLVRLHVHVLSDDLFRYSLSQHNSALDGWSITLVHTTLFDLFHRLRDGRELPDATVDNHARTYVALERRSLADDEHRAFWADLLEDSTFTALPRTRQEAEADVLPVVFHEVEFARGLSDRIVALANQLSVPVKNVLMAAHAKVLSLVSGEPDVMVGYEHSGRPEAEDATRAIGLFLNTVPFRVDAAEGTWEELVRQVYRSETDLLPARRYPMAQMKRDLGTQKELFETAFNFTHFYLLKQLEAQDGFSLLDVRANSETEFVLRAEFSRHFVTDEVRLSLHYHAHLFEPWQIARMGACYAAAFEQMTADPGAPHHLANLLAEDELAELERAERADALPTELAAFLPQPGAAVRARVVDEHGLAVPFATVGRVVLLADGRDPVETGLYGRRDRDGLRLLGEERARHTFRAGPADAAETASVPEQPADRRPLDEVDRRIARVWATVLDTPLEEISLDDNFFLLGGASLAAMRVVMELDGLVSLTDLMRNSTLAALGEAARANLAAATEAEQGPQELLLSLSAERGAAECALICFPYAGGNAINFEPLAQALDAAGGAVAVYGVELPGHDAGRPDEAFSSLEDTARRVVEEIRDKAGDRPLMLWGHCVGSALAVETARLLEAEGTTPAEVFVGGKLLHDAATTRQGIEQAAAMADEDIVRWLVDETGFTGFDSLRPEHAAFVAGVFRHDAGSANGYLLAADEHGPKARLSAPLTTVFTADDPLTPGHAERYTAWSLFADQPRLVELTDGGHYFCRTAAPAVADLVLSRWQAASGRG
;
A
#
# COMPACT_ATOMS: atom_id res chain seq x y z
N MET A 1 -46.01 13.04 -0.57
CA MET A 1 -46.43 11.92 0.31
C MET A 1 -45.99 10.56 -0.23
N ASN A 2 -46.13 10.32 -1.54
CA ASN A 2 -45.81 9.03 -2.17
C ASN A 2 -44.55 9.07 -3.05
N ASP A 3 -43.84 10.19 -3.08
CA ASP A 3 -42.60 10.33 -3.85
C ASP A 3 -41.51 9.48 -3.18
N ASN A 4 -40.80 8.69 -3.99
CA ASN A 4 -39.72 7.83 -3.52
C ASN A 4 -38.42 8.65 -3.39
N PHE A 5 -37.76 8.53 -2.24
CA PHE A 5 -36.54 9.27 -1.95
C PHE A 5 -35.41 9.05 -2.96
N PHE A 6 -35.17 7.80 -3.39
CA PHE A 6 -34.11 7.48 -4.35
C PHE A 6 -34.44 7.99 -5.75
N ALA A 7 -35.72 7.93 -6.14
CA ALA A 7 -36.18 8.52 -7.40
C ALA A 7 -36.02 10.05 -7.48
N LEU A 8 -35.88 10.72 -6.32
CA LEU A 8 -35.56 12.14 -6.22
C LEU A 8 -34.04 12.42 -6.18
N GLY A 9 -33.20 11.42 -6.40
CA GLY A 9 -31.73 11.54 -6.33
C GLY A 9 -31.15 11.37 -4.92
N GLY A 10 -31.96 10.90 -3.96
CA GLY A 10 -31.49 10.56 -2.63
C GLY A 10 -30.44 9.45 -2.64
N ASN A 11 -29.43 9.56 -1.78
CA ASN A 11 -28.35 8.59 -1.60
C ASN A 11 -28.05 8.41 -0.10
N SER A 12 -27.05 7.59 0.25
CA SER A 12 -26.67 7.31 1.64
C SER A 12 -26.28 8.57 2.43
N ILE A 13 -25.56 9.52 1.82
CA ILE A 13 -25.19 10.79 2.47
C ILE A 13 -26.40 11.69 2.70
N HIS A 14 -27.28 11.81 1.70
CA HIS A 14 -28.55 12.52 1.86
C HIS A 14 -29.38 11.90 2.98
N PHE A 15 -29.37 10.57 3.10
CA PHE A 15 -30.09 9.87 4.15
C PHE A 15 -29.55 10.23 5.54
N VAL A 16 -28.23 10.22 5.75
CA VAL A 16 -27.61 10.66 7.01
C VAL A 16 -28.11 12.05 7.40
N THR A 17 -28.16 12.98 6.43
CA THR A 17 -28.69 14.34 6.66
C THR A 17 -30.18 14.34 7.03
N VAL A 18 -31.00 13.56 6.32
CA VAL A 18 -32.44 13.46 6.58
C VAL A 18 -32.71 12.88 7.96
N LEU A 19 -32.00 11.81 8.34
CA LEU A 19 -32.16 11.18 9.63
C LEU A 19 -31.70 12.07 10.77
N ALA A 20 -30.55 12.75 10.65
CA ALA A 20 -30.09 13.71 11.64
C ALA A 20 -31.13 14.83 11.87
N LYS A 21 -31.68 15.41 10.80
CA LYS A 21 -32.72 16.44 10.89
C LYS A 21 -34.04 15.91 11.47
N ALA A 22 -34.43 14.68 11.10
CA ALA A 22 -35.62 14.05 11.65
C ALA A 22 -35.49 13.84 13.17
N ARG A 23 -34.33 13.36 13.62
CA ARG A 23 -34.00 13.14 15.04
C ARG A 23 -34.02 14.43 15.84
N ALA A 24 -33.43 15.50 15.31
CA ALA A 24 -33.52 16.83 15.92
C ALA A 24 -34.98 17.34 16.02
N GLY A 25 -35.84 16.91 15.10
CA GLY A 25 -37.28 17.16 15.10
C GLY A 25 -38.13 16.20 15.95
N GLY A 26 -37.50 15.26 16.68
CA GLY A 26 -38.19 14.27 17.52
C GLY A 26 -38.74 13.03 16.80
N LEU A 27 -38.30 12.78 15.55
CA LEU A 27 -38.62 11.58 14.78
C LEU A 27 -37.38 10.69 14.67
N ASP A 28 -37.44 9.47 15.19
CA ASP A 28 -36.33 8.53 15.13
C ASP A 28 -36.70 7.28 14.32
N PHE A 29 -35.82 6.89 13.41
CA PHE A 29 -35.88 5.67 12.60
C PHE A 29 -34.47 5.22 12.21
N THR A 30 -34.31 3.95 11.86
CA THR A 30 -33.03 3.42 11.38
C THR A 30 -32.85 3.60 9.87
N PHE A 31 -31.60 3.49 9.42
CA PHE A 31 -31.25 3.44 8.00
C PHE A 31 -32.00 2.32 7.28
N GLN A 32 -32.05 1.13 7.89
CA GLN A 32 -32.78 -0.02 7.39
C GLN A 32 -34.29 0.25 7.27
N GLN A 33 -34.92 0.82 8.30
CA GLN A 33 -36.35 1.16 8.26
C GLN A 33 -36.68 2.12 7.13
N PHE A 34 -35.80 3.08 6.84
CA PHE A 34 -36.00 4.01 5.74
C PHE A 34 -35.82 3.34 4.38
N PHE A 35 -34.80 2.50 4.21
CA PHE A 35 -34.63 1.72 2.98
C PHE A 35 -35.86 0.84 2.72
N GLN A 36 -36.40 0.19 3.73
CA GLN A 36 -37.64 -0.58 3.60
C GLN A 36 -38.88 0.29 3.31
N ASN A 37 -38.83 1.60 3.58
CA ASN A 37 -39.96 2.51 3.52
C ASN A 37 -39.60 3.86 2.86
N PRO A 38 -39.20 3.89 1.59
CA PRO A 38 -38.54 5.04 0.95
C PRO A 38 -39.47 6.20 0.59
N THR A 39 -40.74 6.13 0.96
CA THR A 39 -41.72 7.22 0.80
C THR A 39 -42.19 7.71 2.17
N VAL A 40 -42.54 8.99 2.27
CA VAL A 40 -43.07 9.59 3.51
C VAL A 40 -44.27 8.79 4.04
N ALA A 41 -45.18 8.35 3.16
CA ALA A 41 -46.36 7.59 3.56
C ALA A 41 -46.02 6.18 4.09
N GLN A 42 -45.02 5.49 3.53
CA GLN A 42 -44.58 4.18 4.05
C GLN A 42 -43.86 4.35 5.39
N LEU A 43 -42.94 5.31 5.48
CA LEU A 43 -42.15 5.55 6.69
C LEU A 43 -43.05 5.94 7.87
N ALA A 44 -44.01 6.83 7.65
CA ALA A 44 -44.98 7.21 8.68
C ALA A 44 -45.81 6.01 9.19
N ARG A 45 -46.18 5.07 8.31
CA ARG A 45 -46.89 3.83 8.70
C ARG A 45 -46.00 2.87 9.49
N SER A 46 -44.72 2.78 9.14
CA SER A 46 -43.72 1.98 9.85
C SER A 46 -43.46 2.54 11.26
N LEU A 47 -43.29 3.86 11.35
CA LEU A 47 -43.06 4.57 12.61
C LEU A 47 -44.26 4.51 13.57
N ALA A 48 -45.49 4.55 13.06
CA ALA A 48 -46.69 4.40 13.90
C ALA A 48 -46.77 3.05 14.64
N ARG A 49 -45.94 2.07 14.27
CA ARG A 49 -45.85 0.73 14.87
C ARG A 49 -44.62 0.54 15.75
N SER A 50 -43.71 1.50 15.78
CA SER A 50 -42.43 1.43 16.48
C SER A 50 -42.37 2.49 17.58
N GLY A 51 -41.78 2.17 18.74
CA GLY A 51 -41.53 3.16 19.79
C GLY A 51 -40.41 4.13 19.41
N PRO A 52 -40.22 5.23 20.16
CA PRO A 52 -39.04 6.09 19.97
C PRO A 52 -37.77 5.26 20.19
N GLY A 53 -36.85 5.29 19.23
CA GLY A 53 -35.53 4.68 19.39
C GLY A 53 -34.64 5.52 20.30
N GLU A 54 -33.59 4.89 20.81
CA GLU A 54 -32.60 5.54 21.67
C GLU A 54 -31.59 6.29 20.81
N GLN A 55 -31.49 7.61 21.03
CA GLN A 55 -30.42 8.40 20.42
C GLN A 55 -29.10 8.09 21.15
N PRO A 56 -28.03 7.74 20.44
CA PRO A 56 -26.70 7.77 21.01
C PRO A 56 -26.41 9.18 21.55
N ALA A 57 -26.03 9.29 22.82
CA ALA A 57 -25.53 10.55 23.36
C ALA A 57 -24.26 10.97 22.60
N ALA A 58 -24.06 12.28 22.42
CA ALA A 58 -22.81 12.82 21.92
C ALA A 58 -21.68 12.48 22.90
N LEU A 59 -20.61 11.90 22.39
CA LEU A 59 -19.44 11.53 23.20
C LEU A 59 -18.58 12.76 23.46
N SER A 60 -18.10 12.90 24.67
CA SER A 60 -17.13 13.92 25.07
C SER A 60 -15.70 13.49 24.70
N PRO A 61 -14.75 14.43 24.60
CA PRO A 61 -13.34 14.09 24.43
C PRO A 61 -12.83 13.14 25.52
N PHE A 62 -11.96 12.21 25.15
CA PHE A 62 -11.38 11.15 26.00
C PHE A 62 -12.38 10.15 26.59
N GLU A 63 -13.65 10.17 26.19
CA GLU A 63 -14.68 9.29 26.77
C GLU A 63 -14.48 7.81 26.42
N LEU A 64 -13.75 7.51 25.34
CA LEU A 64 -13.47 6.15 24.89
C LEU A 64 -12.19 5.54 25.47
N LEU A 65 -11.47 6.27 26.32
CA LEU A 65 -10.24 5.80 26.95
C LEU A 65 -10.50 5.18 28.32
N GLU A 66 -9.76 4.13 28.62
CA GLU A 66 -9.65 3.62 29.97
C GLU A 66 -8.94 4.64 30.89
N PRO A 67 -9.23 4.64 32.20
CA PRO A 67 -8.63 5.59 33.14
C PRO A 67 -7.10 5.57 33.16
N GLU A 68 -6.48 4.42 32.88
CA GLU A 68 -5.03 4.23 32.87
C GLU A 68 -4.40 4.93 31.66
N ASP A 69 -4.91 4.70 30.45
CA ASP A 69 -4.43 5.37 29.23
C ASP A 69 -4.69 6.87 29.27
N ARG A 70 -5.84 7.27 29.81
CA ARG A 70 -6.17 8.69 29.97
C ARG A 70 -5.15 9.43 30.84
N ALA A 71 -4.52 8.76 31.82
CA ALA A 71 -3.50 9.36 32.66
C ALA A 71 -2.14 9.53 31.96
N LEU A 72 -1.92 8.83 30.84
CA LEU A 72 -0.70 8.88 30.03
C LEU A 72 -0.76 9.92 28.90
N ILE A 73 -1.94 10.48 28.62
CA ILE A 73 -2.13 11.45 27.54
C ILE A 73 -1.26 12.71 27.78
N PRO A 74 -0.42 13.10 26.80
CA PRO A 74 0.45 14.27 26.95
C PRO A 74 -0.33 15.59 26.92
N ALA A 75 0.29 16.65 27.44
CA ALA A 75 -0.25 18.00 27.31
C ALA A 75 -0.31 18.44 25.83
N GLY A 76 -1.31 19.23 25.47
CA GLY A 76 -1.51 19.68 24.08
C GLY A 76 -2.31 18.71 23.21
N VAL A 77 -2.91 17.67 23.79
CA VAL A 77 -3.89 16.78 23.13
C VAL A 77 -5.29 17.24 23.53
N GLU A 78 -6.16 17.48 22.54
CA GLU A 78 -7.56 17.90 22.77
C GLU A 78 -8.54 16.72 22.88
N ASP A 79 -8.19 15.59 22.27
CA ASP A 79 -8.96 14.35 22.29
C ASP A 79 -8.07 13.14 21.98
N ALA A 80 -8.45 11.97 22.47
CA ALA A 80 -7.80 10.72 22.12
C ALA A 80 -8.79 9.56 22.23
N TYR A 81 -8.71 8.65 21.28
CA TYR A 81 -9.60 7.49 21.17
C TYR A 81 -8.97 6.40 20.31
N PRO A 82 -9.45 5.15 20.39
CA PRO A 82 -8.86 4.03 19.67
C PRO A 82 -8.91 4.15 18.16
N MET A 83 -7.98 3.48 17.48
CA MET A 83 -8.04 3.27 16.04
C MET A 83 -9.18 2.30 15.68
N THR A 84 -9.81 2.53 14.53
CA THR A 84 -10.68 1.49 13.94
C THR A 84 -9.84 0.31 13.47
N GLN A 85 -10.42 -0.89 13.39
CA GLN A 85 -9.69 -2.06 12.89
C GLN A 85 -9.22 -1.89 11.43
N LEU A 86 -9.98 -1.13 10.62
CA LEU A 86 -9.55 -0.79 9.26
C LEU A 86 -8.30 0.11 9.28
N GLN A 87 -8.30 1.20 10.05
CA GLN A 87 -7.14 2.09 10.15
C GLN A 87 -5.90 1.34 10.59
N ALA A 88 -6.02 0.51 11.62
CA ALA A 88 -4.89 -0.24 12.14
C ALA A 88 -4.43 -1.35 11.17
N GLY A 89 -5.36 -1.95 10.41
CA GLY A 89 -5.03 -2.88 9.33
C GLY A 89 -4.26 -2.22 8.17
N LEU A 90 -4.66 -1.01 7.75
CA LEU A 90 -3.96 -0.25 6.71
C LEU A 90 -2.53 0.11 7.14
N VAL A 91 -2.39 0.67 8.35
CA VAL A 91 -1.07 1.00 8.92
C VAL A 91 -0.19 -0.25 9.05
N PHE A 92 -0.77 -1.37 9.46
CA PHE A 92 -0.06 -2.65 9.54
C PHE A 92 0.50 -3.10 8.18
N GLN A 93 -0.29 -2.98 7.10
CA GLN A 93 0.18 -3.37 5.77
C GLN A 93 1.31 -2.44 5.30
N SER A 94 1.19 -1.13 5.51
CA SER A 94 2.27 -0.20 5.16
C SER A 94 3.58 -0.48 5.90
N GLU A 95 3.52 -0.95 7.15
CA GLU A 95 4.70 -1.42 7.90
C GLU A 95 5.28 -2.74 7.36
N LEU A 96 4.45 -3.63 6.81
CA LEU A 96 4.90 -4.89 6.24
C LEU A 96 5.59 -4.71 4.88
N SER A 97 5.16 -3.74 4.09
CA SER A 97 5.58 -3.63 2.70
C SER A 97 6.94 -2.92 2.50
N HIS A 98 7.71 -2.66 3.58
CA HIS A 98 9.15 -2.26 3.60
C HIS A 98 9.63 -1.37 2.44
N GLY A 99 8.86 -0.33 2.08
CA GLY A 99 9.22 0.62 1.02
C GLY A 99 8.31 0.63 -0.21
N THR A 100 7.30 -0.24 -0.32
CA THR A 100 6.20 0.02 -1.25
C THR A 100 5.29 1.11 -0.69
N ALA A 101 4.78 1.96 -1.56
CA ALA A 101 3.91 3.07 -1.20
C ALA A 101 2.43 2.65 -1.20
N GLU A 102 2.18 1.39 -0.83
CA GLU A 102 0.84 0.81 -0.73
C GLU A 102 0.05 1.61 0.31
N TYR A 103 -1.16 2.05 -0.04
CA TYR A 103 -2.00 2.98 0.75
C TYR A 103 -1.52 4.43 0.87
N HIS A 104 -0.49 4.84 0.11
CA HIS A 104 -0.16 6.24 -0.11
C HIS A 104 -0.75 6.73 -1.44
N ASP A 105 -1.83 7.51 -1.37
CA ASP A 105 -2.47 8.08 -2.55
C ASP A 105 -2.03 9.52 -2.82
N ILE A 106 -1.74 9.83 -4.08
CA ILE A 106 -1.49 11.20 -4.57
C ILE A 106 -2.52 11.54 -5.64
N LEU A 107 -3.33 12.55 -5.38
CA LEU A 107 -4.34 13.08 -6.29
C LEU A 107 -3.95 14.50 -6.72
N SER A 108 -3.66 14.69 -8.00
CA SER A 108 -3.21 15.97 -8.56
C SER A 108 -4.26 16.56 -9.50
N TYR A 109 -4.54 17.84 -9.33
CA TYR A 109 -5.58 18.60 -10.03
C TYR A 109 -4.94 19.80 -10.72
N MET A 110 -5.11 19.90 -12.05
CA MET A 110 -4.70 21.08 -12.80
C MET A 110 -5.81 22.12 -12.75
N ILE A 111 -5.53 23.30 -12.20
CA ILE A 111 -6.54 24.33 -11.91
C ILE A 111 -6.16 25.62 -12.63
N GLN A 112 -7.06 26.08 -13.50
CA GLN A 112 -7.00 27.40 -14.09
C GLN A 112 -7.70 28.39 -13.17
N SER A 113 -6.91 29.17 -12.43
CA SER A 113 -7.32 30.27 -11.55
C SER A 113 -6.09 31.08 -11.17
N SER A 114 -6.28 32.36 -10.83
CA SER A 114 -5.24 33.12 -10.14
C SER A 114 -4.94 32.50 -8.77
N PHE A 115 -3.66 32.46 -8.41
CA PHE A 115 -3.18 31.89 -7.16
C PHE A 115 -2.63 32.98 -6.24
N ASP A 116 -3.20 33.09 -5.03
CA ASP A 116 -2.70 33.94 -3.95
C ASP A 116 -2.23 33.03 -2.81
N ALA A 117 -0.90 32.93 -2.65
CA ALA A 117 -0.30 32.03 -1.66
C ALA A 117 -0.71 32.39 -0.22
N THR A 118 -0.91 33.67 0.10
CA THR A 118 -1.27 34.11 1.46
C THR A 118 -2.70 33.71 1.79
N CYS A 119 -3.64 33.92 0.85
CA CYS A 119 -5.02 33.50 1.01
C CYS A 119 -5.14 31.98 1.07
N PHE A 120 -4.33 31.26 0.29
CA PHE A 120 -4.34 29.79 0.29
C PHE A 120 -3.78 29.23 1.60
N GLU A 121 -2.67 29.76 2.11
CA GLU A 121 -2.10 29.38 3.40
C GLU A 121 -3.10 29.57 4.54
N GLU A 122 -3.79 30.72 4.59
CA GLU A 122 -4.82 30.97 5.61
C GLU A 122 -6.03 30.05 5.45
N ALA A 123 -6.43 29.72 4.21
CA ALA A 123 -7.47 28.73 3.97
C ALA A 123 -7.10 27.35 4.53
N VAL A 124 -5.86 26.90 4.31
CA VAL A 124 -5.35 25.64 4.88
C VAL A 124 -5.29 25.72 6.40
N ARG A 125 -4.84 26.84 6.98
CA ARG A 125 -4.79 27.03 8.44
C ARG A 125 -6.16 26.90 9.08
N ILE A 126 -7.19 27.47 8.44
CA ILE A 126 -8.59 27.33 8.87
C ILE A 126 -9.06 25.88 8.72
N LEU A 127 -8.73 25.21 7.60
CA LEU A 127 -9.08 23.82 7.35
C LEU A 127 -8.49 22.89 8.42
N VAL A 128 -7.19 22.98 8.72
CA VAL A 128 -6.49 22.17 9.73
C VAL A 128 -7.10 22.35 11.11
N ARG A 129 -7.32 23.61 11.52
CA ARG A 129 -7.93 23.92 12.83
C ARG A 129 -9.35 23.36 12.97
N ARG A 130 -10.13 23.34 11.88
CA ARG A 130 -11.54 22.88 11.92
C ARG A 130 -11.68 21.36 11.84
N ASN A 131 -10.64 20.64 11.42
CA ASN A 131 -10.74 19.22 11.10
C ASN A 131 -9.66 18.42 11.85
N PRO A 132 -10.03 17.69 12.92
CA PRO A 132 -9.11 16.92 13.77
C PRO A 132 -8.11 16.03 13.03
N ILE A 133 -8.51 15.42 11.92
CA ILE A 133 -7.67 14.45 11.19
C ILE A 133 -6.33 15.04 10.70
N PHE A 134 -6.27 16.33 10.37
CA PHE A 134 -5.02 17.00 9.98
C PHE A 134 -4.03 17.16 11.13
N ARG A 135 -4.51 17.02 12.36
CA ARG A 135 -3.75 17.16 13.61
C ARG A 135 -3.72 15.83 14.39
N THR A 136 -3.95 14.70 13.72
CA THR A 136 -4.03 13.39 14.36
C THR A 136 -2.75 12.60 14.14
N SER A 137 -2.23 11.99 15.21
CA SER A 137 -1.18 10.96 15.17
C SER A 137 -1.73 9.60 15.60
N TYR A 138 -1.04 8.53 15.21
CA TYR A 138 -1.28 7.15 15.64
C TYR A 138 -0.20 6.66 16.60
N HIS A 139 -0.65 6.09 17.70
CA HIS A 139 0.20 5.51 18.73
C HIS A 139 -0.07 4.02 18.79
N LEU A 140 0.82 3.27 18.13
CA LEU A 140 0.77 1.81 18.09
C LEU A 140 1.36 1.18 19.36
N THR A 141 2.07 1.95 20.18
CA THR A 141 2.70 1.51 21.44
C THR A 141 2.45 2.50 22.58
N GLY A 142 2.66 2.05 23.82
CA GLY A 142 2.62 2.91 25.02
C GLY A 142 1.25 3.04 25.70
N TYR A 143 0.20 2.41 25.14
CA TYR A 143 -1.17 2.40 25.68
C TYR A 143 -1.75 0.97 25.67
N SER A 144 -2.90 0.77 26.31
CA SER A 144 -3.56 -0.55 26.37
C SER A 144 -4.07 -1.06 25.02
N GLU A 145 -4.29 -0.15 24.07
CA GLU A 145 -4.68 -0.43 22.68
C GLU A 145 -4.12 0.65 21.73
N TYR A 146 -4.29 0.48 20.41
CA TYR A 146 -3.84 1.46 19.42
C TYR A 146 -4.70 2.72 19.46
N LEU A 147 -4.07 3.87 19.73
CA LEU A 147 -4.77 5.14 19.90
C LEU A 147 -4.51 6.12 18.77
N GLN A 148 -5.52 6.94 18.49
CA GLN A 148 -5.43 8.18 17.74
C GLN A 148 -5.36 9.33 18.75
N LEU A 149 -4.36 10.20 18.63
CA LEU A 149 -4.23 11.41 19.45
C LEU A 149 -4.47 12.63 18.58
N VAL A 150 -5.44 13.47 18.95
CA VAL A 150 -5.74 14.73 18.28
C VAL A 150 -5.02 15.86 19.01
N HIS A 151 -4.04 16.46 18.36
CA HIS A 151 -3.21 17.53 18.93
C HIS A 151 -3.87 18.89 18.76
N GLU A 152 -3.82 19.76 19.76
CA GLU A 152 -4.37 21.14 19.74
C GLU A 152 -3.86 21.95 18.53
N ASP A 153 -2.59 21.76 18.15
CA ASP A 153 -1.96 22.39 17.00
C ASP A 153 -1.08 21.38 16.25
N ALA A 154 -0.79 21.66 14.98
CA ALA A 154 0.09 20.85 14.15
C ALA A 154 0.82 21.72 13.11
N PRO A 155 2.00 21.30 12.63
CA PRO A 155 2.64 21.93 11.49
C PRO A 155 1.67 22.03 10.31
N LEU A 156 1.72 23.16 9.59
CA LEU A 156 0.86 23.35 8.43
C LEU A 156 1.28 22.37 7.33
N PRO A 157 0.38 21.49 6.84
CA PRO A 157 0.73 20.47 5.86
C PRO A 157 0.70 21.05 4.44
N LEU A 158 1.34 22.20 4.22
CA LEU A 158 1.28 22.94 2.96
C LEU A 158 2.67 23.20 2.39
N TYR A 159 2.86 22.77 1.15
CA TYR A 159 4.09 22.93 0.39
C TYR A 159 3.78 23.69 -0.91
N ILE A 160 4.44 24.81 -1.14
CA ILE A 160 4.23 25.64 -2.35
C ILE A 160 5.54 25.74 -3.11
N ALA A 161 5.53 25.37 -4.38
CA ALA A 161 6.62 25.57 -5.32
C ALA A 161 6.20 26.53 -6.43
N ASP A 162 7.00 27.56 -6.70
CA ASP A 162 6.79 28.49 -7.81
C ASP A 162 7.64 28.06 -9.02
N LEU A 163 6.97 27.57 -10.06
CA LEU A 163 7.60 27.03 -11.27
C LEU A 163 7.40 27.94 -12.49
N ARG A 164 6.91 29.18 -12.29
CA ARG A 164 6.64 30.13 -13.39
C ARG A 164 7.88 30.51 -14.20
N GLY A 165 9.07 30.32 -13.64
CA GLY A 165 10.35 30.56 -14.31
C GLY A 165 10.80 29.42 -15.24
N MET A 166 10.13 28.27 -15.22
CA MET A 166 10.45 27.07 -15.99
C MET A 166 9.58 27.00 -17.26
N SER A 167 10.09 26.37 -18.31
CA SER A 167 9.28 25.97 -19.48
C SER A 167 8.29 24.86 -19.14
N GLU A 168 7.24 24.68 -19.95
CA GLU A 168 6.23 23.63 -19.74
C GLU A 168 6.83 22.22 -19.63
N THR A 169 7.88 21.92 -20.41
CA THR A 169 8.59 20.64 -20.35
C THR A 169 9.32 20.47 -19.01
N GLU A 170 10.05 21.49 -18.56
CA GLU A 170 10.76 21.48 -17.28
C GLU A 170 9.78 21.37 -16.10
N GLN A 171 8.61 22.03 -16.18
CA GLN A 171 7.56 21.91 -15.16
C GLN A 171 7.01 20.48 -15.05
N GLU A 172 6.84 19.80 -16.20
CA GLU A 172 6.32 18.42 -16.23
C GLU A 172 7.37 17.40 -15.77
N GLU A 173 8.65 17.61 -16.09
CA GLU A 173 9.78 16.83 -15.56
C GLU A 173 9.89 17.00 -14.04
N TRP A 174 9.88 18.26 -13.55
CA TRP A 174 9.89 18.56 -12.12
C TRP A 174 8.75 17.85 -11.39
N TYR A 175 7.53 17.86 -11.95
CA TYR A 175 6.39 17.17 -11.36
C TYR A 175 6.59 15.67 -11.29
N ARG A 176 7.17 15.05 -12.32
CA ARG A 176 7.43 13.61 -12.35
C ARG A 176 8.39 13.23 -11.23
N ASP A 177 9.46 13.98 -11.06
CA ASP A 177 10.47 13.73 -10.02
C ASP A 177 9.90 13.99 -8.62
N TRP A 178 9.08 15.04 -8.46
CA TRP A 178 8.35 15.27 -7.22
C TRP A 178 7.39 14.13 -6.91
N ALA A 179 6.61 13.65 -7.88
CA ALA A 179 5.62 12.60 -7.65
C ALA A 179 6.28 11.28 -7.22
N VAL A 180 7.46 10.95 -7.75
CA VAL A 180 8.25 9.79 -7.32
C VAL A 180 8.75 9.96 -5.88
N ARG A 181 9.34 11.12 -5.56
CA ARG A 181 9.83 11.41 -4.19
C ARG A 181 8.70 11.44 -3.17
N GLU A 182 7.58 12.06 -3.52
CA GLU A 182 6.41 12.14 -2.65
C GLU A 182 5.84 10.74 -2.45
N LYS A 183 5.69 9.92 -3.49
CA LYS A 183 5.21 8.53 -3.34
C LYS A 183 6.10 7.71 -2.40
N ALA A 184 7.41 7.96 -2.39
CA ALA A 184 8.37 7.34 -1.48
C ALA A 184 8.37 7.93 -0.04
N HIS A 185 7.55 8.95 0.24
CA HIS A 185 7.44 9.53 1.59
C HIS A 185 6.89 8.49 2.57
N GLN A 186 7.61 8.33 3.68
CA GLN A 186 7.20 7.49 4.80
C GLN A 186 6.46 8.32 5.84
N PHE A 187 5.28 7.86 6.23
CA PHE A 187 4.48 8.51 7.26
C PHE A 187 5.05 8.18 8.65
N VAL A 188 5.28 9.21 9.47
CA VAL A 188 5.66 9.03 10.88
C VAL A 188 4.38 8.95 11.70
N TRP A 189 4.04 7.75 12.17
CA TRP A 189 2.77 7.51 12.87
C TRP A 189 2.57 8.38 14.11
N THR A 190 3.62 8.57 14.90
CA THR A 190 3.54 9.29 16.18
C THR A 190 3.42 10.81 16.04
N GLU A 191 3.38 11.33 14.82
CA GLU A 191 3.29 12.75 14.51
C GLU A 191 2.09 13.04 13.58
N PRO A 192 1.51 14.26 13.66
CA PRO A 192 0.62 14.73 12.61
C PRO A 192 1.33 14.81 11.27
N GLY A 193 0.63 14.50 10.17
CA GLY A 193 1.24 14.50 8.84
C GLY A 193 0.63 13.52 7.84
N LEU A 194 -0.47 12.85 8.21
CA LEU A 194 -1.14 11.85 7.37
C LEU A 194 -1.76 12.42 6.08
N VAL A 195 -1.89 13.75 5.99
CA VAL A 195 -2.42 14.49 4.84
C VAL A 195 -1.50 15.65 4.54
N ARG A 196 -1.10 15.80 3.28
CA ARG A 196 -0.11 16.75 2.77
C ARG A 196 -0.66 17.44 1.52
N LEU A 197 -0.60 18.77 1.49
CA LEU A 197 -1.14 19.62 0.43
C LEU A 197 0.01 20.29 -0.32
N HIS A 198 0.05 20.09 -1.63
CA HIS A 198 1.10 20.65 -2.49
C HIS A 198 0.48 21.57 -3.53
N VAL A 199 1.13 22.72 -3.78
CA VAL A 199 0.77 23.61 -4.87
C VAL A 199 2.00 23.91 -5.71
N HIS A 200 1.91 23.62 -7.01
CA HIS A 200 2.91 23.95 -8.01
C HIS A 200 2.35 25.06 -8.90
N VAL A 201 2.85 26.29 -8.73
CA VAL A 201 2.39 27.46 -9.50
C VAL A 201 3.06 27.45 -10.87
N LEU A 202 2.28 27.34 -11.95
CA LEU A 202 2.78 27.12 -13.31
C LEU A 202 2.77 28.41 -14.16
N SER A 203 1.75 29.24 -13.97
CA SER A 203 1.63 30.60 -14.53
C SER A 203 0.88 31.50 -13.53
N ASP A 204 0.60 32.76 -13.91
CA ASP A 204 -0.20 33.67 -13.08
C ASP A 204 -1.67 33.23 -12.93
N ASP A 205 -2.15 32.34 -13.80
CA ASP A 205 -3.53 31.88 -13.91
C ASP A 205 -3.66 30.34 -14.01
N LEU A 206 -2.59 29.62 -13.68
CA LEU A 206 -2.53 28.16 -13.72
C LEU A 206 -1.67 27.62 -12.59
N PHE A 207 -2.20 26.67 -11.83
CA PHE A 207 -1.44 25.92 -10.84
C PHE A 207 -1.91 24.47 -10.77
N ARG A 208 -1.03 23.61 -10.28
CA ARG A 208 -1.34 22.22 -9.95
C ARG A 208 -1.46 22.08 -8.45
N TYR A 209 -2.62 21.65 -7.97
CA TYR A 209 -2.84 21.31 -6.55
C TYR A 209 -2.80 19.79 -6.40
N SER A 210 -2.03 19.29 -5.45
CA SER A 210 -1.92 17.85 -5.17
C SER A 210 -2.22 17.55 -3.70
N LEU A 211 -3.07 16.56 -3.48
CA LEU A 211 -3.37 15.98 -2.17
C LEU A 211 -2.61 14.66 -2.06
N SER A 212 -1.58 14.62 -1.22
CA SER A 212 -0.88 13.39 -0.80
C SER A 212 -1.44 12.96 0.55
N GLN A 213 -1.81 11.69 0.71
CA GLN A 213 -2.42 11.21 1.94
C GLN A 213 -2.20 9.71 2.15
N HIS A 214 -2.17 9.29 3.41
CA HIS A 214 -2.23 7.89 3.79
C HIS A 214 -3.68 7.43 3.95
N ASN A 215 -4.10 6.34 3.30
CA ASN A 215 -5.52 5.93 3.19
C ASN A 215 -6.22 5.67 4.53
N SER A 216 -5.47 5.54 5.63
CA SER A 216 -6.04 5.50 6.99
C SER A 216 -6.63 6.85 7.45
N ALA A 217 -6.32 7.96 6.78
CA ALA A 217 -6.76 9.30 7.17
C ALA A 217 -8.05 9.75 6.49
N LEU A 218 -8.19 9.55 5.17
CA LEU A 218 -9.29 10.13 4.40
C LEU A 218 -10.03 9.07 3.55
N ASP A 219 -11.37 9.09 3.63
CA ASP A 219 -12.20 8.44 2.62
C ASP A 219 -12.46 9.33 1.39
N GLY A 220 -12.94 8.75 0.29
CA GLY A 220 -13.25 9.49 -0.95
C GLY A 220 -14.27 10.63 -0.78
N TRP A 221 -15.22 10.50 0.15
CA TRP A 221 -16.13 11.58 0.50
C TRP A 221 -15.41 12.74 1.19
N SER A 222 -14.51 12.42 2.11
CA SER A 222 -13.70 13.37 2.87
C SER A 222 -12.69 14.07 1.97
N ILE A 223 -12.10 13.40 0.98
CA ILE A 223 -11.29 14.03 -0.08
C ILE A 223 -12.10 15.12 -0.80
N THR A 224 -13.35 14.83 -1.16
CA THR A 224 -14.25 15.83 -1.78
C THR A 224 -14.56 16.99 -0.83
N LEU A 225 -14.76 16.72 0.47
CA LEU A 225 -14.97 17.76 1.48
C LEU A 225 -13.73 18.63 1.67
N VAL A 226 -12.53 18.05 1.64
CA VAL A 226 -11.26 18.79 1.66
C VAL A 226 -11.22 19.79 0.50
N HIS A 227 -11.44 19.33 -0.73
CA HIS A 227 -11.42 20.21 -1.91
C HIS A 227 -12.45 21.33 -1.81
N THR A 228 -13.71 20.97 -1.55
CA THR A 228 -14.82 21.93 -1.55
C THR A 228 -14.69 22.96 -0.43
N THR A 229 -14.23 22.54 0.75
CA THR A 229 -13.99 23.43 1.89
C THR A 229 -12.78 24.32 1.65
N LEU A 230 -11.66 23.74 1.21
CA LEU A 230 -10.41 24.47 0.98
C LEU A 230 -10.59 25.56 -0.07
N PHE A 231 -11.16 25.21 -1.22
CA PHE A 231 -11.34 26.19 -2.29
C PHE A 231 -12.43 27.20 -1.95
N ASP A 232 -13.54 26.86 -1.27
CA ASP A 232 -14.50 27.88 -0.82
C ASP A 232 -13.84 28.88 0.14
N LEU A 233 -13.03 28.41 1.10
CA LEU A 233 -12.28 29.28 2.01
C LEU A 233 -11.28 30.17 1.24
N PHE A 234 -10.49 29.59 0.34
CA PHE A 234 -9.51 30.31 -0.48
C PHE A 234 -10.17 31.44 -1.28
N HIS A 235 -11.25 31.14 -2.02
CA HIS A 235 -11.94 32.14 -2.83
C HIS A 235 -12.58 33.22 -1.97
N ARG A 236 -13.16 32.87 -0.82
CA ARG A 236 -13.72 33.88 0.10
C ARG A 236 -12.66 34.80 0.67
N LEU A 237 -11.52 34.28 1.09
CA LEU A 237 -10.40 35.06 1.58
C LEU A 237 -9.86 36.01 0.50
N ARG A 238 -9.62 35.49 -0.70
CA ARG A 238 -9.15 36.27 -1.86
C ARG A 238 -10.10 37.41 -2.21
N ASP A 239 -11.41 37.13 -2.19
CA ASP A 239 -12.44 38.10 -2.60
C ASP A 239 -12.91 39.00 -1.43
N GLY A 240 -12.37 38.83 -0.22
CA GLY A 240 -12.79 39.58 0.98
C GLY A 240 -14.22 39.28 1.43
N ARG A 241 -14.73 38.08 1.16
CA ARG A 241 -16.07 37.62 1.56
C ARG A 241 -16.07 37.06 2.98
N GLU A 242 -17.24 37.06 3.61
CA GLU A 242 -17.43 36.49 4.95
C GLU A 242 -17.19 34.96 4.94
N LEU A 243 -16.46 34.49 5.95
CA LEU A 243 -16.15 33.08 6.15
C LEU A 243 -17.29 32.40 6.92
N PRO A 244 -17.72 31.19 6.53
CA PRO A 244 -18.76 30.48 7.24
C PRO A 244 -18.28 30.09 8.64
N ASP A 245 -19.11 30.33 9.66
CA ASP A 245 -18.90 29.77 11.00
C ASP A 245 -19.41 28.33 11.02
N ALA A 246 -18.47 27.40 11.07
CA ALA A 246 -18.68 26.01 10.74
C ALA A 246 -17.80 25.15 11.64
N THR A 247 -18.19 25.02 12.91
CA THR A 247 -17.68 23.97 13.78
C THR A 247 -18.35 22.65 13.40
N VAL A 248 -17.56 21.58 13.32
CA VAL A 248 -18.03 20.21 13.09
C VAL A 248 -17.46 19.39 14.23
N ASP A 249 -18.26 18.53 14.87
CA ASP A 249 -17.76 17.65 15.92
C ASP A 249 -16.78 16.62 15.34
N ASN A 250 -15.92 16.08 16.19
CA ASN A 250 -15.04 14.98 15.84
C ASN A 250 -15.83 13.66 15.72
N HIS A 251 -16.48 13.46 14.58
CA HIS A 251 -17.27 12.26 14.33
C HIS A 251 -16.45 10.98 14.19
N ALA A 252 -15.11 11.06 14.06
CA ALA A 252 -14.26 9.87 14.06
C ALA A 252 -14.36 9.11 15.39
N ARG A 253 -14.38 9.84 16.52
CA ARG A 253 -14.68 9.29 17.86
C ARG A 253 -16.01 8.55 17.90
N THR A 254 -17.06 9.18 17.35
CA THR A 254 -18.39 8.57 17.26
C THR A 254 -18.40 7.31 16.39
N TYR A 255 -17.63 7.30 15.29
CA TYR A 255 -17.52 6.13 14.42
C TYR A 255 -16.86 4.95 15.13
N VAL A 256 -15.76 5.17 15.86
CA VAL A 256 -15.08 4.15 16.69
C VAL A 256 -16.04 3.55 17.71
N ALA A 257 -16.86 4.38 18.38
CA ALA A 257 -17.86 3.88 19.31
C ALA A 257 -18.94 3.01 18.63
N LEU A 258 -19.33 3.34 17.40
CA LEU A 258 -20.30 2.57 16.64
C LEU A 258 -19.71 1.24 16.12
N GLU A 259 -18.43 1.21 15.76
CA GLU A 259 -17.69 -0.03 15.46
C GLU A 259 -17.64 -0.93 16.70
N ARG A 260 -17.27 -0.40 17.87
CA ARG A 260 -17.23 -1.13 19.14
C ARG A 260 -18.58 -1.70 19.56
N ARG A 261 -19.66 -0.94 19.38
CA ARG A 261 -21.02 -1.46 19.60
C ARG A 261 -21.34 -2.60 18.65
N SER A 262 -20.95 -2.48 17.38
CA SER A 262 -21.14 -3.54 16.40
C SER A 262 -20.38 -4.82 16.77
N LEU A 263 -19.15 -4.70 17.29
CA LEU A 263 -18.33 -5.82 17.76
C LEU A 263 -18.94 -6.54 18.98
N ALA A 264 -19.62 -5.79 19.85
CA ALA A 264 -20.27 -6.30 21.05
C ALA A 264 -21.69 -6.85 20.80
N ASP A 265 -22.22 -6.72 19.57
CA ASP A 265 -23.57 -7.13 19.22
C ASP A 265 -23.57 -8.55 18.61
N ASP A 266 -24.14 -9.51 19.35
CA ASP A 266 -24.24 -10.90 18.91
C ASP A 266 -25.12 -11.08 17.66
N GLU A 267 -26.09 -10.18 17.41
CA GLU A 267 -26.91 -10.24 16.18
C GLU A 267 -26.06 -9.87 14.96
N HIS A 268 -25.13 -8.92 15.10
CA HIS A 268 -24.22 -8.56 14.01
C HIS A 268 -23.22 -9.68 13.73
N ARG A 269 -22.69 -10.32 14.78
CA ARG A 269 -21.84 -11.51 14.64
C ARG A 269 -22.57 -12.65 13.92
N ALA A 270 -23.80 -12.94 14.33
CA ALA A 270 -24.63 -13.97 13.71
C ALA A 270 -24.94 -13.67 12.24
N PHE A 271 -25.28 -12.42 11.91
CA PHE A 271 -25.51 -12.00 10.52
C PHE A 271 -24.30 -12.31 9.62
N TRP A 272 -23.08 -12.00 10.07
CA TRP A 272 -21.87 -12.26 9.29
C TRP A 272 -21.53 -13.74 9.19
N ALA A 273 -21.77 -14.52 10.25
CA ALA A 273 -21.62 -15.97 10.21
C ALA A 273 -22.56 -16.58 9.16
N ASP A 274 -23.85 -16.21 9.17
CA ASP A 274 -24.86 -16.70 8.23
C ASP A 274 -24.55 -16.29 6.77
N LEU A 275 -24.08 -15.05 6.54
CA LEU A 275 -23.76 -14.57 5.19
C LEU A 275 -22.58 -15.33 4.57
N LEU A 276 -21.57 -15.62 5.40
CA LEU A 276 -20.31 -16.23 4.97
C LEU A 276 -20.36 -17.76 4.96
N GLU A 277 -21.33 -18.38 5.63
CA GLU A 277 -21.55 -19.83 5.61
C GLU A 277 -21.81 -20.35 4.18
N ASP A 278 -21.08 -21.40 3.81
CA ASP A 278 -21.08 -22.05 2.48
C ASP A 278 -20.85 -21.07 1.31
N SER A 279 -20.26 -19.90 1.58
CA SER A 279 -19.96 -18.91 0.54
C SER A 279 -18.76 -19.32 -0.30
N THR A 280 -18.78 -19.00 -1.60
CA THR A 280 -17.67 -19.27 -2.52
C THR A 280 -16.77 -18.06 -2.71
N PHE A 281 -15.45 -18.27 -2.67
CA PHE A 281 -14.49 -17.27 -3.12
C PHE A 281 -14.60 -17.10 -4.65
N THR A 282 -14.96 -15.89 -5.11
CA THR A 282 -15.08 -15.60 -6.54
C THR A 282 -13.72 -15.25 -7.14
N ALA A 283 -13.00 -16.27 -7.59
CA ALA A 283 -11.73 -16.10 -8.30
C ALA A 283 -11.96 -15.65 -9.76
N LEU A 284 -11.22 -14.64 -10.18
CA LEU A 284 -11.14 -14.15 -11.55
C LEU A 284 -10.22 -15.04 -12.40
N PRO A 285 -10.55 -15.25 -13.68
CA PRO A 285 -9.71 -16.03 -14.57
C PRO A 285 -8.45 -15.25 -14.96
N ARG A 286 -7.28 -15.82 -14.65
CA ARG A 286 -5.96 -15.25 -14.96
C ARG A 286 -5.35 -15.98 -16.16
N THR A 287 -4.85 -15.24 -17.16
CA THR A 287 -4.09 -15.84 -18.29
C THR A 287 -2.59 -15.76 -18.08
N ARG A 288 -2.12 -14.92 -17.16
CA ARG A 288 -0.72 -14.86 -16.76
C ARG A 288 -0.45 -15.84 -15.62
N GLN A 289 0.75 -16.42 -15.61
CA GLN A 289 1.22 -17.17 -14.45
C GLN A 289 1.58 -16.18 -13.34
N GLU A 290 1.25 -16.51 -12.09
CA GLU A 290 1.71 -15.74 -10.93
C GLU A 290 3.23 -15.72 -10.94
N ALA A 291 3.81 -14.60 -11.33
CA ALA A 291 5.20 -14.29 -11.07
C ALA A 291 5.23 -13.50 -9.76
N GLU A 292 6.14 -13.85 -8.85
CA GLU A 292 6.48 -12.99 -7.72
C GLU A 292 6.94 -11.64 -8.30
N ALA A 293 6.10 -10.61 -8.15
CA ALA A 293 6.39 -9.27 -8.61
C ALA A 293 6.58 -8.39 -7.37
N ASP A 294 7.77 -7.81 -7.22
CA ASP A 294 8.11 -6.94 -6.08
C ASP A 294 7.33 -5.60 -6.09
N VAL A 295 6.71 -5.26 -7.23
CA VAL A 295 5.85 -4.08 -7.39
C VAL A 295 4.58 -4.49 -8.13
N LEU A 296 3.42 -4.12 -7.61
CA LEU A 296 2.10 -4.42 -8.17
C LEU A 296 1.55 -3.18 -8.92
N PRO A 297 1.99 -2.85 -10.14
CA PRO A 297 1.46 -1.69 -10.84
C PRO A 297 -0.04 -1.88 -11.11
N VAL A 298 -0.83 -0.95 -10.59
CA VAL A 298 -2.27 -0.84 -10.85
C VAL A 298 -2.48 -0.08 -12.15
N VAL A 299 -3.23 -0.67 -13.08
CA VAL A 299 -3.61 -0.04 -14.35
C VAL A 299 -5.10 0.30 -14.32
N PHE A 300 -5.43 1.48 -14.84
CA PHE A 300 -6.78 2.04 -14.89
C PHE A 300 -7.32 1.87 -16.30
N HIS A 301 -8.45 1.18 -16.44
CA HIS A 301 -9.13 0.97 -17.72
C HIS A 301 -10.53 1.60 -17.69
N GLU A 302 -10.66 2.74 -18.37
CA GLU A 302 -11.96 3.39 -18.56
C GLU A 302 -12.84 2.58 -19.51
N VAL A 303 -14.06 2.28 -19.08
CA VAL A 303 -15.06 1.56 -19.88
C VAL A 303 -15.93 2.58 -20.61
N GLU A 304 -15.93 2.49 -21.94
CA GLU A 304 -16.76 3.36 -22.78
C GLU A 304 -18.23 2.91 -22.76
N PHE A 305 -19.13 3.85 -22.45
CA PHE A 305 -20.58 3.64 -22.54
C PHE A 305 -21.17 4.35 -23.76
N ALA A 306 -22.10 3.67 -24.44
CA ALA A 306 -22.85 4.26 -25.54
C ALA A 306 -23.64 5.49 -25.08
N ARG A 307 -23.78 6.47 -25.97
CA ARG A 307 -24.48 7.73 -25.67
C ARG A 307 -25.90 7.46 -25.14
N GLY A 308 -26.23 8.10 -24.02
CA GLY A 308 -27.54 7.99 -23.37
C GLY A 308 -27.73 6.70 -22.55
N LEU A 309 -26.74 5.80 -22.47
CA LEU A 309 -26.82 4.63 -21.60
C LEU A 309 -26.89 5.03 -20.12
N SER A 310 -26.12 6.03 -19.70
CA SER A 310 -26.19 6.60 -18.35
C SER A 310 -27.62 7.02 -17.98
N ASP A 311 -28.30 7.77 -18.84
CA ASP A 311 -29.68 8.23 -18.59
C ASP A 311 -30.64 7.04 -18.43
N ARG A 312 -30.45 5.98 -19.22
CA ARG A 312 -31.25 4.75 -19.12
C ARG A 312 -30.97 3.98 -17.84
N ILE A 313 -29.72 3.92 -17.38
CA ILE A 313 -29.35 3.32 -16.09
C ILE A 313 -30.05 4.05 -14.95
N VAL A 314 -30.00 5.39 -14.94
CA VAL A 314 -30.69 6.21 -13.95
C VAL A 314 -32.21 6.05 -14.03
N ALA A 315 -32.77 6.01 -15.24
CA ALA A 315 -34.20 5.78 -15.46
C ALA A 315 -34.65 4.41 -14.94
N LEU A 316 -33.84 3.36 -15.13
CA LEU A 316 -34.11 2.03 -14.60
C LEU A 316 -34.11 2.02 -13.06
N ALA A 317 -33.12 2.63 -12.43
CA ALA A 317 -33.07 2.76 -10.98
C ALA A 317 -34.33 3.47 -10.43
N ASN A 318 -34.76 4.55 -11.10
CA ASN A 318 -35.98 5.28 -10.76
C ASN A 318 -37.24 4.43 -10.96
N GLN A 319 -37.35 3.70 -12.08
CA GLN A 319 -38.46 2.78 -12.36
C GLN A 319 -38.57 1.69 -11.28
N LEU A 320 -37.43 1.12 -10.88
CA LEU A 320 -37.38 0.08 -9.86
C LEU A 320 -37.45 0.63 -8.43
N SER A 321 -37.37 1.95 -8.26
CA SER A 321 -37.42 2.66 -6.98
C SER A 321 -36.29 2.29 -6.02
N VAL A 322 -35.09 2.09 -6.58
CA VAL A 322 -33.85 1.72 -5.87
C VAL A 322 -32.75 2.76 -6.13
N PRO A 323 -31.70 2.84 -5.30
CA PRO A 323 -30.52 3.64 -5.62
C PRO A 323 -29.83 3.16 -6.91
N VAL A 324 -29.23 4.10 -7.67
CA VAL A 324 -28.50 3.78 -8.92
C VAL A 324 -27.42 2.73 -8.70
N LYS A 325 -26.69 2.80 -7.57
CA LYS A 325 -25.64 1.82 -7.24
C LYS A 325 -26.13 0.37 -7.20
N ASN A 326 -27.40 0.10 -6.91
CA ASN A 326 -27.92 -1.27 -6.89
C ASN A 326 -28.05 -1.84 -8.31
N VAL A 327 -28.30 -0.98 -9.31
CA VAL A 327 -28.24 -1.36 -10.73
C VAL A 327 -26.79 -1.66 -11.15
N LEU A 328 -25.85 -0.83 -10.70
CA LEU A 328 -24.43 -0.99 -11.00
C LEU A 328 -23.84 -2.26 -10.35
N MET A 329 -24.16 -2.51 -9.08
CA MET A 329 -23.76 -3.71 -8.35
C MET A 329 -24.38 -4.98 -8.95
N ALA A 330 -25.63 -4.93 -9.42
CA ALA A 330 -26.24 -6.06 -10.12
C ALA A 330 -25.50 -6.39 -11.44
N ALA A 331 -25.11 -5.39 -12.22
CA ALA A 331 -24.27 -5.60 -13.40
C ALA A 331 -22.90 -6.16 -13.03
N HIS A 332 -22.27 -5.63 -11.97
CA HIS A 332 -20.98 -6.10 -11.45
C HIS A 332 -21.03 -7.57 -11.04
N ALA A 333 -21.97 -7.95 -10.17
CA ALA A 333 -22.18 -9.33 -9.78
C ALA A 333 -22.45 -10.23 -10.99
N LYS A 334 -23.24 -9.79 -11.98
CA LYS A 334 -23.51 -10.59 -13.17
C LYS A 334 -22.28 -10.79 -14.06
N VAL A 335 -21.46 -9.74 -14.26
CA VAL A 335 -20.21 -9.86 -15.02
C VAL A 335 -19.23 -10.76 -14.29
N LEU A 336 -19.09 -10.61 -12.97
CA LEU A 336 -18.25 -11.49 -12.16
C LEU A 336 -18.71 -12.94 -12.22
N SER A 337 -20.02 -13.19 -12.21
CA SER A 337 -20.59 -14.52 -12.38
C SER A 337 -20.23 -15.12 -13.74
N LEU A 338 -20.31 -14.32 -14.81
CA LEU A 338 -19.95 -14.76 -16.16
C LEU A 338 -18.47 -15.12 -16.28
N VAL A 339 -17.56 -14.27 -15.76
CA VAL A 339 -16.11 -14.45 -15.96
C VAL A 339 -15.50 -15.47 -15.00
N SER A 340 -16.01 -15.59 -13.78
CA SER A 340 -15.59 -16.65 -12.85
C SER A 340 -16.25 -17.98 -13.21
N GLY A 341 -17.40 -17.93 -13.88
CA GLY A 341 -18.34 -19.03 -14.08
C GLY A 341 -19.13 -19.38 -12.82
N GLU A 342 -18.96 -18.67 -11.69
CA GLU A 342 -19.67 -18.95 -10.43
C GLU A 342 -21.01 -18.19 -10.37
N PRO A 343 -22.13 -18.88 -10.09
CA PRO A 343 -23.41 -18.19 -9.90
C PRO A 343 -23.49 -17.45 -8.55
N ASP A 344 -22.87 -17.98 -7.49
CA ASP A 344 -22.82 -17.36 -6.17
C ASP A 344 -21.56 -16.50 -6.05
N VAL A 345 -21.74 -15.19 -6.19
CA VAL A 345 -20.65 -14.22 -6.30
C VAL A 345 -20.43 -13.49 -4.97
N MET A 346 -19.19 -13.49 -4.50
CA MET A 346 -18.73 -12.67 -3.38
C MET A 346 -17.96 -11.46 -3.89
N VAL A 347 -18.39 -10.27 -3.48
CA VAL A 347 -17.77 -8.99 -3.84
C VAL A 347 -17.37 -8.23 -2.59
N GLY A 348 -16.21 -7.57 -2.59
CA GLY A 348 -15.90 -6.54 -1.60
C GLY A 348 -16.73 -5.29 -1.82
N TYR A 349 -17.58 -4.92 -0.87
CA TYR A 349 -18.37 -3.71 -0.94
C TYR A 349 -17.83 -2.64 0.01
N GLU A 350 -17.34 -1.53 -0.57
CA GLU A 350 -16.93 -0.36 0.21
C GLU A 350 -18.17 0.43 0.67
N HIS A 351 -18.44 0.38 1.97
CA HIS A 351 -19.61 0.99 2.56
C HIS A 351 -19.24 2.07 3.58
N SER A 352 -19.97 3.18 3.57
CA SER A 352 -19.76 4.25 4.55
C SER A 352 -20.36 3.89 5.91
N GLY A 353 -19.52 3.86 6.93
CA GLY A 353 -19.88 3.72 8.33
C GLY A 353 -20.20 5.04 9.04
N ARG A 354 -20.21 6.17 8.31
CA ARG A 354 -20.39 7.52 8.85
C ARG A 354 -21.58 7.62 9.83
N PRO A 355 -21.44 8.30 10.98
CA PRO A 355 -22.51 8.38 11.98
C PRO A 355 -23.78 9.05 11.46
N GLU A 356 -24.94 8.57 11.91
CA GLU A 356 -26.25 9.20 11.68
C GLU A 356 -26.49 10.38 12.65
N ALA A 357 -25.53 11.29 12.72
CA ALA A 357 -25.53 12.44 13.62
C ALA A 357 -25.59 13.76 12.85
N GLU A 358 -25.98 14.83 13.55
CA GLU A 358 -25.92 16.19 12.99
C GLU A 358 -24.48 16.50 12.55
N ASP A 359 -24.34 17.21 11.44
CA ASP A 359 -23.08 17.59 10.78
C ASP A 359 -22.06 16.48 10.43
N ALA A 360 -22.33 15.21 10.75
CA ALA A 360 -21.46 14.07 10.43
C ALA A 360 -21.13 13.96 8.93
N THR A 361 -22.02 14.38 8.03
CA THR A 361 -21.78 14.44 6.58
C THR A 361 -20.74 15.47 6.16
N ARG A 362 -20.32 16.36 7.07
CA ARG A 362 -19.31 17.41 6.87
C ARG A 362 -18.00 17.10 7.59
N ALA A 363 -17.95 16.03 8.38
CA ALA A 363 -16.73 15.60 9.06
C ALA A 363 -15.71 15.03 8.06
N ILE A 364 -14.44 15.36 8.21
CA ILE A 364 -13.35 14.89 7.35
C ILE A 364 -12.57 13.81 8.13
N GLY A 365 -12.43 12.63 7.54
CA GLY A 365 -11.75 11.48 8.13
C GLY A 365 -12.03 10.17 7.37
N LEU A 366 -11.54 9.04 7.88
CA LEU A 366 -11.85 7.71 7.33
C LEU A 366 -13.10 7.13 8.00
N PHE A 367 -14.20 7.04 7.25
CA PHE A 367 -15.47 6.47 7.71
C PHE A 367 -15.92 5.30 6.83
N LEU A 368 -14.99 4.57 6.23
CA LEU A 368 -15.29 3.43 5.38
C LEU A 368 -15.14 2.11 6.14
N ASN A 369 -15.82 1.10 5.64
CA ASN A 369 -15.58 -0.30 5.92
C ASN A 369 -15.74 -1.07 4.61
N THR A 370 -14.84 -2.01 4.32
CA THR A 370 -14.96 -2.88 3.16
C THR A 370 -15.46 -4.23 3.64
N VAL A 371 -16.63 -4.64 3.16
CA VAL A 371 -17.33 -5.82 3.68
C VAL A 371 -17.72 -6.80 2.56
N PRO A 372 -17.76 -8.11 2.83
CA PRO A 372 -18.26 -9.09 1.88
C PRO A 372 -19.72 -8.80 1.49
N PHE A 373 -20.04 -8.89 0.20
CA PHE A 373 -21.37 -8.71 -0.35
C PHE A 373 -21.69 -9.86 -1.31
N ARG A 374 -22.51 -10.79 -0.83
CA ARG A 374 -22.89 -12.01 -1.54
C ARG A 374 -24.11 -11.78 -2.43
N VAL A 375 -24.01 -12.18 -3.69
CA VAL A 375 -25.08 -12.08 -4.69
C VAL A 375 -25.18 -13.41 -5.45
N ASP A 376 -26.33 -14.07 -5.33
CA ASP A 376 -26.71 -15.16 -6.21
C ASP A 376 -27.17 -14.59 -7.56
N ALA A 377 -26.44 -14.91 -8.62
CA ALA A 377 -26.65 -14.49 -10.00
C ALA A 377 -26.94 -15.69 -10.95
N ALA A 378 -27.41 -16.83 -10.39
CA ALA A 378 -27.72 -18.05 -11.13
C ALA A 378 -28.84 -17.85 -12.17
N GLU A 379 -30.05 -17.48 -11.70
CA GLU A 379 -31.26 -17.39 -12.51
C GLU A 379 -32.15 -16.23 -12.09
N GLY A 380 -33.07 -15.84 -12.98
CA GLY A 380 -33.99 -14.72 -12.78
C GLY A 380 -33.95 -13.68 -13.89
N THR A 381 -34.73 -12.63 -13.70
CA THR A 381 -34.79 -11.43 -14.56
C THR A 381 -33.85 -10.32 -14.07
N TRP A 382 -33.47 -9.40 -14.95
CA TRP A 382 -32.63 -8.26 -14.55
C TRP A 382 -33.25 -7.44 -13.40
N GLU A 383 -34.56 -7.23 -13.42
CA GLU A 383 -35.29 -6.57 -12.33
C GLU A 383 -35.16 -7.35 -11.01
N GLU A 384 -35.31 -8.67 -11.03
CA GLU A 384 -35.21 -9.50 -9.83
C GLU A 384 -33.80 -9.44 -9.22
N LEU A 385 -32.75 -9.48 -10.06
CA LEU A 385 -31.36 -9.35 -9.62
C LEU A 385 -31.10 -7.99 -8.96
N VAL A 386 -31.56 -6.88 -9.58
CA VAL A 386 -31.44 -5.54 -8.97
C VAL A 386 -32.20 -5.45 -7.64
N ARG A 387 -33.39 -6.04 -7.56
CA ARG A 387 -34.19 -6.07 -6.31
C ARG A 387 -33.57 -6.98 -5.25
N GLN A 388 -32.85 -8.02 -5.63
CA GLN A 388 -32.10 -8.87 -4.71
C GLN A 388 -30.93 -8.08 -4.12
N VAL A 389 -30.12 -7.43 -4.95
CA VAL A 389 -29.03 -6.54 -4.50
C VAL A 389 -29.56 -5.48 -3.53
N TYR A 390 -30.72 -4.87 -3.82
CA TYR A 390 -31.35 -3.90 -2.92
C TYR A 390 -31.76 -4.50 -1.56
N ARG A 391 -32.29 -5.73 -1.56
CA ARG A 391 -32.64 -6.45 -0.32
C ARG A 391 -31.38 -6.81 0.48
N SER A 392 -30.39 -7.44 -0.16
CA SER A 392 -29.11 -7.80 0.48
C SER A 392 -28.42 -6.58 1.09
N GLU A 393 -28.40 -5.44 0.38
CA GLU A 393 -27.88 -4.20 0.94
C GLU A 393 -28.68 -3.74 2.16
N THR A 394 -30.02 -3.79 2.08
CA THR A 394 -30.88 -3.37 3.19
C THR A 394 -30.65 -4.22 4.45
N ASP A 395 -30.46 -5.53 4.27
CA ASP A 395 -30.23 -6.48 5.36
C ASP A 395 -28.83 -6.33 5.97
N LEU A 396 -27.83 -5.96 5.17
CA LEU A 396 -26.47 -5.63 5.61
C LEU A 396 -26.39 -4.40 6.51
N LEU A 397 -27.29 -3.42 6.33
CA LEU A 397 -27.14 -2.09 6.94
C LEU A 397 -26.89 -2.12 8.46
N PRO A 398 -27.63 -2.85 9.31
CA PRO A 398 -27.37 -2.87 10.75
C PRO A 398 -25.94 -3.27 11.09
N ALA A 399 -25.43 -4.33 10.46
CA ALA A 399 -24.14 -4.94 10.73
C ALA A 399 -22.96 -4.36 9.91
N ARG A 400 -23.19 -3.32 9.08
CA ARG A 400 -22.20 -2.73 8.15
C ARG A 400 -20.91 -2.20 8.80
N ARG A 401 -20.92 -1.97 10.11
CA ARG A 401 -19.76 -1.46 10.89
C ARG A 401 -18.96 -2.58 11.56
N TYR A 402 -19.35 -3.84 11.38
CA TYR A 402 -18.57 -4.97 11.86
C TYR A 402 -17.29 -5.10 11.01
N PRO A 403 -16.09 -5.12 11.59
CA PRO A 403 -14.86 -5.15 10.82
C PRO A 403 -14.60 -6.49 10.12
N MET A 404 -14.11 -6.45 8.88
CA MET A 404 -13.71 -7.66 8.13
C MET A 404 -12.66 -8.50 8.88
N ALA A 405 -11.72 -7.85 9.57
CA ALA A 405 -10.72 -8.56 10.37
C ALA A 405 -11.36 -9.39 11.50
N GLN A 406 -12.48 -8.94 12.07
CA GLN A 406 -13.25 -9.73 13.02
C GLN A 406 -14.01 -10.87 12.33
N MET A 407 -14.61 -10.65 11.15
CA MET A 407 -15.27 -11.72 10.38
C MET A 407 -14.31 -12.88 10.07
N LYS A 408 -13.07 -12.55 9.66
CA LYS A 408 -12.01 -13.55 9.42
C LYS A 408 -11.65 -14.34 10.68
N ARG A 409 -11.56 -13.66 11.83
CA ARG A 409 -11.33 -14.31 13.14
C ARG A 409 -12.48 -15.24 13.52
N ASP A 410 -13.73 -14.80 13.36
CA ASP A 410 -14.92 -15.59 13.70
C ASP A 410 -15.04 -16.85 12.82
N LEU A 411 -14.57 -16.78 11.56
CA LEU A 411 -14.47 -17.92 10.65
C LEU A 411 -13.21 -18.78 10.87
N GLY A 412 -12.24 -18.33 11.67
CA GLY A 412 -10.95 -19.01 11.82
C GLY A 412 -10.12 -19.07 10.53
N THR A 413 -10.26 -18.09 9.64
CA THR A 413 -9.57 -18.08 8.33
C THR A 413 -8.64 -16.87 8.16
N GLN A 414 -7.49 -17.11 7.55
CA GLN A 414 -6.57 -16.06 7.11
C GLN A 414 -6.70 -15.75 5.61
N LYS A 415 -7.46 -16.57 4.87
CA LYS A 415 -7.68 -16.37 3.44
C LYS A 415 -8.46 -15.08 3.18
N GLU A 416 -8.26 -14.51 2.01
CA GLU A 416 -9.09 -13.43 1.49
C GLU A 416 -10.54 -13.92 1.36
N LEU A 417 -11.51 -13.05 1.66
CA LEU A 417 -12.93 -13.36 1.50
C LEU A 417 -13.41 -13.05 0.07
N PHE A 418 -12.71 -12.16 -0.63
CA PHE A 418 -12.95 -11.73 -2.00
C PHE A 418 -11.66 -11.09 -2.55
N GLU A 419 -11.49 -11.11 -3.87
CA GLU A 419 -10.38 -10.40 -4.56
C GLU A 419 -10.87 -9.23 -5.44
N THR A 420 -12.20 -9.06 -5.56
CA THR A 420 -12.82 -7.97 -6.31
C THR A 420 -13.47 -6.97 -5.37
N ALA A 421 -13.42 -5.69 -5.74
CA ALA A 421 -14.10 -4.63 -4.99
C ALA A 421 -15.05 -3.80 -5.88
N PHE A 422 -16.17 -3.41 -5.30
CA PHE A 422 -17.13 -2.48 -5.87
C PHE A 422 -17.13 -1.18 -5.07
N ASN A 423 -16.93 -0.07 -5.77
CA ASN A 423 -17.11 1.26 -5.22
C ASN A 423 -18.05 2.10 -6.10
N PHE A 424 -18.81 2.99 -5.47
CA PHE A 424 -19.65 3.95 -6.17
C PHE A 424 -19.57 5.34 -5.55
N THR A 425 -19.13 6.31 -6.34
CA THR A 425 -18.97 7.70 -5.92
C THR A 425 -19.88 8.67 -6.70
N HIS A 426 -20.42 9.67 -6.01
CA HIS A 426 -21.19 10.75 -6.65
C HIS A 426 -20.88 12.08 -5.94
N PHE A 427 -19.86 12.77 -6.43
CA PHE A 427 -19.28 13.97 -5.81
C PHE A 427 -19.92 15.27 -6.33
N TYR A 428 -21.24 15.40 -6.18
CA TYR A 428 -21.99 16.58 -6.65
C TYR A 428 -21.54 17.91 -6.01
N LEU A 429 -20.85 17.88 -4.87
CA LEU A 429 -20.31 19.10 -4.23
C LEU A 429 -19.22 19.77 -5.08
N LEU A 430 -18.50 19.03 -5.92
CA LEU A 430 -17.51 19.60 -6.85
C LEU A 430 -18.16 20.57 -7.86
N LYS A 431 -19.46 20.41 -8.18
CA LYS A 431 -20.21 21.40 -9.00
C LYS A 431 -20.18 22.81 -8.41
N GLN A 432 -20.08 22.94 -7.09
CA GLN A 432 -20.05 24.24 -6.41
C GLN A 432 -18.74 24.99 -6.66
N LEU A 433 -17.65 24.26 -6.95
CA LEU A 433 -16.35 24.84 -7.24
C LEU A 433 -16.28 25.39 -8.66
N GLU A 434 -16.81 24.67 -9.66
CA GLU A 434 -16.91 25.19 -11.04
C GLU A 434 -17.82 26.41 -11.18
N ALA A 435 -18.77 26.58 -10.25
CA ALA A 435 -19.63 27.76 -10.23
C ALA A 435 -18.92 29.04 -9.75
N GLN A 436 -17.67 28.95 -9.27
CA GLN A 436 -16.87 30.11 -8.87
C GLN A 436 -16.25 30.78 -10.10
N ASP A 437 -16.39 32.10 -10.21
CA ASP A 437 -15.79 32.86 -11.30
C ASP A 437 -14.26 32.73 -11.29
N GLY A 438 -13.71 32.28 -12.42
CA GLY A 438 -12.28 32.13 -12.63
C GLY A 438 -11.66 30.83 -12.09
N PHE A 439 -12.47 29.81 -11.78
CA PHE A 439 -12.00 28.47 -11.43
C PHE A 439 -12.40 27.44 -12.50
N SER A 440 -11.43 26.76 -13.10
CA SER A 440 -11.68 25.60 -13.98
C SER A 440 -10.74 24.44 -13.62
N LEU A 441 -11.30 23.24 -13.46
CA LEU A 441 -10.51 22.00 -13.33
C LEU A 441 -10.22 21.45 -14.73
N LEU A 442 -8.95 21.39 -15.11
CA LEU A 442 -8.52 21.03 -16.47
C LEU A 442 -8.10 19.56 -16.61
N ASP A 443 -7.44 19.00 -15.59
CA ASP A 443 -6.87 17.66 -15.61
C ASP A 443 -6.85 17.07 -14.19
N VAL A 444 -6.94 15.74 -14.10
CA VAL A 444 -6.84 14.99 -12.84
C VAL A 444 -5.90 13.81 -13.06
N ARG A 445 -4.90 13.68 -12.19
CA ARG A 445 -3.98 12.54 -12.17
C ARG A 445 -4.06 11.86 -10.81
N ALA A 446 -4.26 10.55 -10.83
CA ALA A 446 -4.23 9.72 -9.64
C ALA A 446 -3.01 8.80 -9.69
N ASN A 447 -2.24 8.80 -8.61
CA ASN A 447 -1.26 7.78 -8.31
C ASN A 447 -1.72 7.11 -7.01
N SER A 448 -2.58 6.12 -7.15
CA SER A 448 -3.21 5.37 -6.06
C SER A 448 -3.05 3.88 -6.31
N GLU A 449 -2.85 3.12 -5.24
CA GLU A 449 -2.78 1.66 -5.30
C GLU A 449 -4.07 1.05 -4.76
N THR A 450 -4.29 -0.23 -5.05
CA THR A 450 -5.42 -0.99 -4.53
C THR A 450 -4.92 -2.39 -4.20
N GLU A 451 -5.28 -2.88 -3.03
CA GLU A 451 -5.02 -4.24 -2.59
C GLU A 451 -5.85 -5.26 -3.39
N PHE A 452 -7.01 -4.83 -3.90
CA PHE A 452 -7.89 -5.68 -4.70
C PHE A 452 -7.32 -5.94 -6.09
N VAL A 453 -7.29 -7.23 -6.46
CA VAL A 453 -6.90 -7.73 -7.79
C VAL A 453 -7.64 -7.00 -8.91
N LEU A 454 -8.93 -6.73 -8.71
CA LEU A 454 -9.75 -5.90 -9.59
C LEU A 454 -10.75 -5.06 -8.78
N ARG A 455 -10.66 -3.74 -8.93
CA ARG A 455 -11.63 -2.78 -8.40
C ARG A 455 -12.48 -2.21 -9.53
N ALA A 456 -13.80 -2.34 -9.40
CA ALA A 456 -14.77 -1.66 -10.25
C ALA A 456 -15.16 -0.32 -9.61
N GLU A 457 -14.53 0.75 -10.08
CA GLU A 457 -14.77 2.12 -9.63
C GLU A 457 -15.89 2.74 -10.48
N PHE A 458 -17.11 2.74 -9.95
CA PHE A 458 -18.22 3.46 -10.56
C PHE A 458 -18.28 4.89 -10.04
N SER A 459 -18.56 5.84 -10.92
CA SER A 459 -18.81 7.22 -10.51
C SER A 459 -19.94 7.86 -11.29
N ARG A 460 -20.54 8.90 -10.72
CA ARG A 460 -21.33 9.88 -11.49
C ARG A 460 -20.51 11.14 -11.65
N HIS A 461 -20.18 11.45 -12.90
CA HIS A 461 -19.34 12.58 -13.24
C HIS A 461 -19.96 13.88 -12.72
N PHE A 462 -19.17 14.66 -11.97
CA PHE A 462 -19.68 15.83 -11.29
C PHE A 462 -20.13 16.93 -12.25
N VAL A 463 -19.71 16.99 -13.52
CA VAL A 463 -20.24 18.01 -14.47
C VAL A 463 -21.43 17.46 -15.25
N THR A 464 -21.21 16.35 -15.95
CA THR A 464 -22.16 15.79 -16.92
C THR A 464 -23.25 14.95 -16.26
N ASP A 465 -23.07 14.58 -14.99
CA ASP A 465 -23.97 13.70 -14.23
C ASP A 465 -24.08 12.27 -14.81
N GLU A 466 -23.18 11.94 -15.74
CA GLU A 466 -23.11 10.64 -16.42
C GLU A 466 -22.45 9.59 -15.53
N VAL A 467 -23.01 8.37 -15.55
CA VAL A 467 -22.40 7.18 -14.96
C VAL A 467 -21.15 6.81 -15.75
N ARG A 468 -20.04 6.56 -15.05
CA ARG A 468 -18.76 6.08 -15.58
C ARG A 468 -18.31 4.84 -14.81
N LEU A 469 -17.46 4.04 -15.44
CA LEU A 469 -16.82 2.87 -14.84
C LEU A 469 -15.34 2.86 -15.24
N SER A 470 -14.47 2.79 -14.24
CA SER A 470 -13.05 2.50 -14.41
C SER A 470 -12.73 1.17 -13.73
N LEU A 471 -12.02 0.29 -14.42
CA LEU A 471 -11.54 -0.99 -13.88
C LEU A 471 -10.07 -0.81 -13.49
N HIS A 472 -9.77 -0.84 -12.19
CA HIS A 472 -8.41 -0.77 -11.68
C HIS A 472 -7.93 -2.19 -11.39
N TYR A 473 -6.83 -2.62 -12.00
CA TYR A 473 -6.39 -4.01 -11.90
C TYR A 473 -4.88 -4.15 -11.77
N HIS A 474 -4.46 -5.24 -11.15
CA HIS A 474 -3.05 -5.61 -11.05
C HIS A 474 -2.52 -6.09 -12.39
N ALA A 475 -1.61 -5.32 -13.01
CA ALA A 475 -1.17 -5.60 -14.38
C ALA A 475 -0.38 -6.91 -14.54
N HIS A 476 0.18 -7.45 -13.46
CA HIS A 476 0.91 -8.73 -13.50
C HIS A 476 -0.04 -9.94 -13.61
N LEU A 477 -1.30 -9.81 -13.20
CA LEU A 477 -2.29 -10.90 -13.23
C LEU A 477 -3.11 -10.96 -14.52
N PHE A 478 -3.31 -9.82 -15.18
CA PHE A 478 -4.18 -9.72 -16.35
C PHE A 478 -3.47 -9.13 -17.57
N GLU A 479 -3.84 -9.65 -18.73
CA GLU A 479 -3.54 -8.98 -20.00
C GLU A 479 -4.54 -7.84 -20.25
N PRO A 480 -4.11 -6.70 -20.84
CA PRO A 480 -5.02 -5.57 -21.09
C PRO A 480 -6.27 -5.91 -21.91
N TRP A 481 -6.17 -6.87 -22.82
CA TRP A 481 -7.31 -7.31 -23.62
C TRP A 481 -8.37 -8.03 -22.77
N GLN A 482 -7.99 -8.74 -21.71
CA GLN A 482 -8.96 -9.43 -20.83
C GLN A 482 -9.85 -8.40 -20.15
N ILE A 483 -9.24 -7.36 -19.58
CA ILE A 483 -9.95 -6.28 -18.89
C ILE A 483 -10.84 -5.51 -19.86
N ALA A 484 -10.39 -5.27 -21.10
CA ALA A 484 -11.23 -4.66 -22.14
C ALA A 484 -12.47 -5.51 -22.48
N ARG A 485 -12.34 -6.85 -22.53
CA ARG A 485 -13.49 -7.76 -22.73
C ARG A 485 -14.44 -7.74 -21.53
N MET A 486 -13.91 -7.72 -20.31
CA MET A 486 -14.72 -7.56 -19.10
C MET A 486 -15.49 -6.23 -19.15
N GLY A 487 -14.84 -5.12 -19.51
CA GLY A 487 -15.47 -3.82 -19.73
C GLY A 487 -16.62 -3.86 -20.75
N ALA A 488 -16.42 -4.55 -21.88
CA ALA A 488 -17.48 -4.75 -22.87
C ALA A 488 -18.68 -5.54 -22.30
N CYS A 489 -18.44 -6.53 -21.42
CA CYS A 489 -19.51 -7.27 -20.75
C CYS A 489 -20.34 -6.37 -19.83
N TYR A 490 -19.72 -5.40 -19.13
CA TYR A 490 -20.47 -4.40 -18.34
C TYR A 490 -21.39 -3.55 -19.23
N ALA A 491 -20.85 -3.02 -20.34
CA ALA A 491 -21.64 -2.23 -21.27
C ALA A 491 -22.83 -3.05 -21.82
N ALA A 492 -22.60 -4.30 -22.24
CA ALA A 492 -23.65 -5.20 -22.71
C ALA A 492 -24.70 -5.50 -21.62
N ALA A 493 -24.29 -5.72 -20.38
CA ALA A 493 -25.20 -5.97 -19.26
C ALA A 493 -26.11 -4.75 -19.02
N PHE A 494 -25.55 -3.54 -18.99
CA PHE A 494 -26.32 -2.31 -18.85
C PHE A 494 -27.27 -2.06 -20.02
N GLU A 495 -26.83 -2.32 -21.25
CA GLU A 495 -27.68 -2.18 -22.43
C GLU A 495 -28.89 -3.13 -22.36
N GLN A 496 -28.67 -4.40 -22.03
CA GLN A 496 -29.73 -5.40 -21.97
C GLN A 496 -30.69 -5.16 -20.80
N MET A 497 -30.17 -4.90 -19.59
CA MET A 497 -31.03 -4.67 -18.42
C MET A 497 -31.87 -3.40 -18.56
N THR A 498 -31.37 -2.37 -19.26
CA THR A 498 -32.12 -1.13 -19.50
C THR A 498 -33.09 -1.23 -20.68
N ALA A 499 -32.87 -2.17 -21.61
CA ALA A 499 -33.76 -2.41 -22.73
C ALA A 499 -34.99 -3.25 -22.34
N ASP A 500 -34.78 -4.34 -21.58
CA ASP A 500 -35.85 -5.20 -21.07
C ASP A 500 -35.50 -5.72 -19.66
N PRO A 501 -35.90 -5.01 -18.60
CA PRO A 501 -35.67 -5.44 -17.22
C PRO A 501 -36.33 -6.77 -16.87
N GLY A 502 -37.37 -7.18 -17.60
CA GLY A 502 -38.10 -8.43 -17.41
C GLY A 502 -37.48 -9.62 -18.14
N ALA A 503 -36.42 -9.41 -18.94
CA ALA A 503 -35.74 -10.49 -19.64
C ALA A 503 -34.89 -11.33 -18.67
N PRO A 504 -34.78 -12.66 -18.89
CA PRO A 504 -33.95 -13.54 -18.08
C PRO A 504 -32.47 -13.21 -18.27
N HIS A 505 -31.80 -12.75 -17.21
CA HIS A 505 -30.38 -12.33 -17.28
C HIS A 505 -29.42 -13.51 -17.45
N HIS A 506 -29.84 -14.71 -17.05
CA HIS A 506 -29.05 -15.94 -17.18
C HIS A 506 -29.00 -16.49 -18.61
N LEU A 507 -29.92 -16.06 -19.47
CA LEU A 507 -29.92 -16.37 -20.91
C LEU A 507 -29.33 -15.22 -21.76
N ALA A 508 -28.84 -14.16 -21.12
CA ALA A 508 -28.26 -13.00 -21.78
C ALA A 508 -26.84 -13.29 -22.25
N ASN A 509 -26.58 -13.15 -23.55
CA ASN A 509 -25.23 -13.19 -24.08
C ASN A 509 -24.56 -11.82 -23.89
N LEU A 510 -23.55 -11.75 -23.04
CA LEU A 510 -22.80 -10.51 -22.76
C LEU A 510 -21.47 -10.41 -23.51
N LEU A 511 -21.08 -11.46 -24.24
CA LEU A 511 -19.86 -11.47 -25.03
C LEU A 511 -20.02 -10.60 -26.29
N ALA A 512 -18.99 -9.82 -26.60
CA ALA A 512 -18.96 -9.02 -27.82
C ALA A 512 -18.91 -9.92 -29.07
N GLU A 513 -19.48 -9.46 -30.19
CA GLU A 513 -19.57 -10.24 -31.44
C GLU A 513 -18.19 -10.70 -31.96
N ASP A 514 -17.17 -9.86 -31.79
CA ASP A 514 -15.81 -10.15 -32.22
C ASP A 514 -15.10 -11.16 -31.30
N GLU A 515 -15.42 -11.17 -30.00
CA GLU A 515 -14.97 -12.21 -29.06
C GLU A 515 -15.61 -13.57 -29.38
N LEU A 516 -16.91 -13.60 -29.66
CA LEU A 516 -17.60 -14.82 -30.12
C LEU A 516 -16.98 -15.34 -31.43
N ALA A 517 -16.70 -14.45 -32.38
CA ALA A 517 -16.02 -14.80 -33.61
C ALA A 517 -14.58 -15.30 -33.39
N GLU A 518 -13.89 -14.81 -32.36
CA GLU A 518 -12.57 -15.29 -31.93
C GLU A 518 -12.65 -16.69 -31.32
N LEU A 519 -13.58 -16.92 -30.40
CA LEU A 519 -13.87 -18.23 -29.82
C LEU A 519 -14.20 -19.25 -30.91
N GLU A 520 -15.10 -18.91 -31.85
CA GLU A 520 -15.45 -19.79 -32.96
C GLU A 520 -14.27 -20.13 -33.89
N ARG A 521 -13.34 -19.19 -34.09
CA ARG A 521 -12.13 -19.44 -34.87
C ARG A 521 -11.20 -20.38 -34.13
N ALA A 522 -10.99 -20.18 -32.84
CA ALA A 522 -10.17 -21.05 -31.99
C ALA A 522 -10.75 -22.48 -31.93
N GLU A 523 -12.06 -22.60 -31.74
CA GLU A 523 -12.81 -23.87 -31.76
C GLU A 523 -12.66 -24.67 -33.07
N ARG A 524 -12.46 -23.98 -34.20
CA ARG A 524 -12.23 -24.61 -35.52
C ARG A 524 -10.77 -25.00 -35.73
N ALA A 525 -9.84 -24.30 -35.10
CA ALA A 525 -8.40 -24.47 -35.31
C ALA A 525 -7.80 -25.57 -34.44
N ASP A 526 -8.32 -25.76 -33.22
CA ASP A 526 -7.76 -26.69 -32.25
C ASP A 526 -7.95 -28.16 -32.65
N ALA A 527 -6.90 -28.95 -32.44
CA ALA A 527 -7.04 -30.39 -32.37
C ALA A 527 -7.86 -30.76 -31.11
N LEU A 528 -8.84 -31.64 -31.26
CA LEU A 528 -9.60 -32.14 -30.11
C LEU A 528 -8.66 -32.93 -29.18
N PRO A 529 -8.67 -32.65 -27.86
CA PRO A 529 -8.01 -33.50 -26.88
C PRO A 529 -8.42 -34.97 -27.03
N THR A 530 -7.49 -35.89 -26.81
CA THR A 530 -7.72 -37.33 -27.04
C THR A 530 -8.83 -37.87 -26.13
N GLU A 531 -8.97 -37.28 -24.95
CA GLU A 531 -9.98 -37.54 -23.95
C GLU A 531 -11.40 -37.31 -24.47
N LEU A 532 -11.58 -36.38 -25.42
CA LEU A 532 -12.88 -36.09 -26.03
C LEU A 532 -13.27 -37.09 -27.13
N ALA A 533 -12.34 -37.95 -27.58
CA ALA A 533 -12.59 -38.90 -28.65
C ALA A 533 -13.71 -39.90 -28.32
N ALA A 534 -13.90 -40.22 -27.04
CA ALA A 534 -14.95 -41.14 -26.56
C ALA A 534 -16.37 -40.58 -26.74
N PHE A 535 -16.52 -39.26 -26.84
CA PHE A 535 -17.81 -38.56 -26.95
C PHE A 535 -18.16 -38.22 -28.40
N LEU A 536 -17.31 -38.59 -29.37
CA LEU A 536 -17.58 -38.35 -30.78
C LEU A 536 -18.83 -39.12 -31.22
N PRO A 537 -19.79 -38.45 -31.90
CA PRO A 537 -21.00 -39.13 -32.36
C PRO A 537 -20.72 -40.24 -33.38
N GLN A 538 -19.57 -40.18 -34.06
CA GLN A 538 -19.00 -41.25 -34.89
C GLN A 538 -17.50 -40.98 -35.11
N PRO A 539 -16.67 -42.02 -35.31
CA PRO A 539 -15.24 -41.85 -35.60
C PRO A 539 -15.00 -40.96 -36.82
N GLY A 540 -14.14 -39.93 -36.66
CA GLY A 540 -13.81 -38.99 -37.74
C GLY A 540 -14.87 -37.91 -38.04
N ALA A 541 -15.89 -37.74 -37.19
CA ALA A 541 -16.80 -36.61 -37.28
C ALA A 541 -16.04 -35.28 -37.08
N ALA A 542 -16.31 -34.30 -37.95
CA ALA A 542 -15.86 -32.93 -37.75
C ALA A 542 -16.70 -32.31 -36.62
N VAL A 543 -16.14 -32.23 -35.42
CA VAL A 543 -16.76 -31.59 -34.26
C VAL A 543 -15.83 -30.52 -33.68
N ARG A 544 -16.41 -29.59 -32.93
CA ARG A 544 -15.67 -28.54 -32.22
C ARG A 544 -16.02 -28.58 -30.74
N ALA A 545 -15.02 -28.38 -29.88
CA ALA A 545 -15.24 -28.34 -28.44
C ALA A 545 -15.43 -26.90 -27.98
N ARG A 546 -16.62 -26.60 -27.45
CA ARG A 546 -16.99 -25.31 -26.87
C ARG A 546 -17.07 -25.44 -25.36
N VAL A 547 -16.61 -24.41 -24.67
CA VAL A 547 -16.84 -24.26 -23.22
C VAL A 547 -18.08 -23.42 -23.03
N VAL A 548 -19.03 -23.92 -22.24
CA VAL A 548 -20.31 -23.28 -21.98
C VAL A 548 -20.61 -23.20 -20.49
N ASP A 549 -21.47 -22.28 -20.10
CA ASP A 549 -22.01 -22.20 -18.74
C ASP A 549 -23.07 -23.29 -18.49
N GLU A 550 -23.73 -23.22 -17.33
CA GLU A 550 -24.82 -24.13 -16.97
C GLU A 550 -26.06 -23.99 -17.88
N HIS A 551 -26.22 -22.86 -18.56
CA HIS A 551 -27.33 -22.56 -19.48
C HIS A 551 -27.00 -22.87 -20.95
N GLY A 552 -25.77 -23.31 -21.24
CA GLY A 552 -25.31 -23.67 -22.58
C GLY A 552 -24.83 -22.47 -23.42
N LEU A 553 -24.64 -21.30 -22.80
CA LEU A 553 -24.06 -20.12 -23.45
C LEU A 553 -22.53 -20.22 -23.45
N ALA A 554 -21.90 -19.66 -24.49
CA ALA A 554 -20.44 -19.57 -24.52
C ALA A 554 -19.93 -18.70 -23.35
N VAL A 555 -18.80 -19.10 -22.77
CA VAL A 555 -18.12 -18.34 -21.71
C VAL A 555 -16.88 -17.60 -22.26
N PRO A 556 -16.42 -16.53 -21.60
CA PRO A 556 -15.20 -15.82 -22.00
C PRO A 556 -13.94 -16.71 -21.99
N PHE A 557 -12.88 -16.24 -22.64
CA PHE A 557 -11.57 -16.89 -22.51
C PHE A 557 -11.13 -17.01 -21.03
N ALA A 558 -10.39 -18.06 -20.72
CA ALA A 558 -9.91 -18.46 -19.39
C ALA A 558 -11.00 -18.77 -18.34
N THR A 559 -12.28 -18.60 -18.67
CA THR A 559 -13.40 -18.97 -17.80
C THR A 559 -13.61 -20.48 -17.79
N VAL A 560 -13.82 -21.04 -16.60
CA VAL A 560 -14.14 -22.45 -16.43
C VAL A 560 -15.62 -22.69 -16.71
N GLY A 561 -15.92 -23.68 -17.55
CA GLY A 561 -17.28 -24.11 -17.84
C GLY A 561 -17.34 -25.57 -18.29
N ARG A 562 -18.54 -26.02 -18.64
CA ARG A 562 -18.79 -27.36 -19.18
C ARG A 562 -18.30 -27.45 -20.62
N VAL A 563 -17.69 -28.57 -20.99
CA VAL A 563 -17.23 -28.80 -22.36
C VAL A 563 -18.31 -29.55 -23.12
N VAL A 564 -18.76 -28.97 -24.24
CA VAL A 564 -19.72 -29.60 -25.16
C VAL A 564 -19.11 -29.76 -26.55
N LEU A 565 -19.46 -30.85 -27.23
CA LEU A 565 -19.07 -31.07 -28.63
C LEU A 565 -20.17 -30.63 -29.58
N LEU A 566 -19.83 -29.70 -30.47
CA LEU A 566 -20.71 -29.19 -31.51
C LEU A 566 -20.41 -29.88 -32.85
N ALA A 567 -21.42 -30.48 -33.46
CA ALA A 567 -21.35 -31.06 -34.80
C ALA A 567 -22.35 -30.38 -35.73
N ASP A 568 -21.97 -30.12 -36.98
CA ASP A 568 -22.81 -29.37 -37.92
C ASP A 568 -24.18 -30.06 -38.10
N GLY A 569 -25.26 -29.32 -37.79
CA GLY A 569 -26.64 -29.78 -37.95
C GLY A 569 -27.10 -30.83 -36.93
N ARG A 570 -26.40 -30.99 -35.79
CA ARG A 570 -26.80 -31.86 -34.67
C ARG A 570 -26.84 -31.09 -33.36
N ASP A 571 -27.58 -31.63 -32.40
CA ASP A 571 -27.61 -31.12 -31.03
C ASP A 571 -26.22 -31.25 -30.38
N PRO A 572 -25.84 -30.31 -29.49
CA PRO A 572 -24.61 -30.40 -28.71
C PRO A 572 -24.53 -31.72 -27.92
N VAL A 573 -23.36 -32.35 -27.91
CA VAL A 573 -23.09 -33.54 -27.10
C VAL A 573 -22.41 -33.11 -25.81
N GLU A 574 -23.07 -33.36 -24.68
CA GLU A 574 -22.54 -33.16 -23.33
C GLU A 574 -21.42 -34.18 -23.03
N THR A 575 -20.28 -33.68 -22.54
CA THR A 575 -19.14 -34.55 -22.20
C THR A 575 -19.10 -34.93 -20.72
N GLY A 576 -19.79 -34.17 -19.86
CA GLY A 576 -19.65 -34.27 -18.40
C GLY A 576 -18.33 -33.72 -17.86
N LEU A 577 -17.47 -33.16 -18.72
CA LEU A 577 -16.18 -32.59 -18.34
C LEU A 577 -16.26 -31.07 -18.21
N TYR A 578 -15.48 -30.54 -17.29
CA TYR A 578 -15.15 -29.13 -17.18
C TYR A 578 -13.85 -28.82 -17.91
N GLY A 579 -13.76 -27.62 -18.43
CA GLY A 579 -12.58 -27.10 -19.08
C GLY A 579 -12.61 -25.59 -19.15
N ARG A 580 -11.50 -25.00 -19.60
CA ARG A 580 -11.43 -23.58 -19.95
C ARG A 580 -10.74 -23.43 -21.29
N ARG A 581 -11.11 -22.38 -22.03
CA ARG A 581 -10.48 -22.06 -23.30
C ARG A 581 -9.52 -20.90 -23.09
N ASP A 582 -8.23 -21.18 -23.16
CA ASP A 582 -7.18 -20.16 -23.17
C ASP A 582 -6.89 -19.75 -24.64
N ARG A 583 -6.14 -18.67 -24.87
CA ARG A 583 -5.78 -18.26 -26.25
C ARG A 583 -4.91 -19.30 -26.98
N ASP A 584 -4.18 -20.11 -26.22
CA ASP A 584 -3.30 -21.17 -26.74
C ASP A 584 -4.01 -22.52 -26.92
N GLY A 585 -5.29 -22.62 -26.53
CA GLY A 585 -6.13 -23.81 -26.77
C GLY A 585 -7.07 -24.17 -25.62
N LEU A 586 -7.81 -25.26 -25.81
CA LEU A 586 -8.69 -25.85 -24.79
C LEU A 586 -7.90 -26.66 -23.74
N ARG A 587 -8.09 -26.34 -22.46
CA ARG A 587 -7.58 -27.11 -21.32
C ARG A 587 -8.73 -27.81 -20.58
N LEU A 588 -8.66 -29.14 -20.47
CA LEU A 588 -9.61 -29.93 -19.68
C LEU A 588 -9.20 -29.95 -18.20
N LEU A 589 -10.19 -29.91 -17.30
CA LEU A 589 -10.00 -29.82 -15.85
C LEU A 589 -10.54 -31.04 -15.08
N GLY A 590 -11.39 -31.87 -15.70
CA GLY A 590 -11.92 -33.11 -15.11
C GLY A 590 -13.44 -33.13 -15.03
N GLU A 591 -14.01 -34.03 -14.21
CA GLU A 591 -15.47 -34.18 -14.02
C GLU A 591 -16.03 -33.26 -12.93
N GLU A 592 -15.17 -32.76 -12.03
CA GLU A 592 -15.56 -31.84 -10.96
C GLU A 592 -14.95 -30.46 -11.16
N ARG A 593 -15.72 -29.44 -10.78
CA ARG A 593 -15.25 -28.07 -10.68
C ARG A 593 -14.69 -27.85 -9.28
N ALA A 594 -13.40 -27.56 -9.17
CA ALA A 594 -12.81 -27.14 -7.90
C ALA A 594 -13.48 -25.83 -7.43
N ARG A 595 -14.07 -25.84 -6.23
CA ARG A 595 -14.67 -24.67 -5.58
C ARG A 595 -14.03 -24.47 -4.22
N HIS A 596 -13.74 -23.22 -3.87
CA HIS A 596 -13.32 -22.84 -2.52
C HIS A 596 -14.55 -22.35 -1.76
N THR A 597 -14.98 -23.10 -0.75
CA THR A 597 -16.13 -22.76 0.11
C THR A 597 -15.68 -22.41 1.52
N PHE A 598 -16.33 -21.46 2.16
CA PHE A 598 -16.11 -21.09 3.57
C PHE A 598 -17.18 -21.73 4.46
N ARG A 599 -16.84 -22.17 5.68
CA ARG A 599 -17.78 -22.73 6.66
C ARG A 599 -17.63 -22.04 8.02
N ALA A 600 -18.74 -21.78 8.70
CA ALA A 600 -18.74 -21.19 10.04
C ALA A 600 -18.70 -22.29 11.12
N GLY A 601 -17.64 -22.35 11.93
CA GLY A 601 -17.54 -23.21 13.12
C GLY A 601 -16.12 -23.71 13.43
N PRO A 602 -15.84 -24.28 14.62
CA PRO A 602 -14.50 -24.74 15.03
C PRO A 602 -13.98 -26.00 14.30
N ALA A 603 -14.53 -26.31 13.12
CA ALA A 603 -14.36 -27.59 12.46
C ALA A 603 -14.04 -27.39 10.98
N ASP A 604 -12.84 -26.90 10.68
CA ASP A 604 -12.12 -27.23 9.44
C ASP A 604 -10.62 -26.87 9.56
N ALA A 605 -9.97 -27.38 10.61
CA ALA A 605 -8.51 -27.56 10.61
C ALA A 605 -8.05 -28.73 9.69
N ALA A 606 -8.98 -29.41 9.01
CA ALA A 606 -8.74 -30.70 8.34
C ALA A 606 -8.69 -30.66 6.81
N GLU A 607 -8.98 -29.52 6.15
CA GLU A 607 -8.78 -29.36 4.70
C GLU A 607 -7.91 -28.13 4.40
N THR A 608 -6.76 -28.05 5.07
CA THR A 608 -5.60 -27.38 4.48
C THR A 608 -4.93 -28.35 3.52
N ALA A 609 -4.50 -27.85 2.36
CA ALA A 609 -3.58 -28.57 1.49
C ALA A 609 -2.50 -29.21 2.35
N SER A 610 -2.32 -30.52 2.22
CA SER A 610 -1.42 -31.33 3.03
C SER A 610 -0.05 -30.67 3.17
N VAL A 611 0.14 -29.93 4.25
CA VAL A 611 1.46 -29.65 4.81
C VAL A 611 1.97 -31.02 5.23
N PRO A 612 3.18 -31.45 4.83
CA PRO A 612 3.70 -32.73 5.27
C PRO A 612 3.65 -32.76 6.80
N GLU A 613 2.95 -33.75 7.39
CA GLU A 613 2.97 -33.99 8.84
C GLU A 613 4.44 -34.11 9.28
N GLN A 614 5.00 -33.02 9.78
CA GLN A 614 6.25 -33.07 10.53
C GLN A 614 5.96 -33.72 11.88
N PRO A 615 6.83 -34.60 12.37
CA PRO A 615 6.61 -35.26 13.65
C PRO A 615 6.58 -34.21 14.77
N ALA A 616 5.49 -34.18 15.54
CA ALA A 616 5.26 -33.24 16.64
C ALA A 616 6.49 -33.05 17.53
N ASP A 617 6.93 -31.80 17.73
CA ASP A 617 8.09 -31.49 18.56
C ASP A 617 7.69 -31.61 20.04
N ARG A 618 8.00 -32.78 20.62
CA ARG A 618 7.69 -33.11 22.01
C ARG A 618 8.70 -32.60 23.02
N ARG A 619 9.61 -31.71 22.64
CA ARG A 619 10.54 -31.11 23.60
C ARG A 619 9.75 -30.21 24.58
N PRO A 620 10.14 -30.15 25.86
CA PRO A 620 9.49 -29.25 26.81
C PRO A 620 9.77 -27.79 26.42
N LEU A 621 8.77 -26.91 26.56
CA LEU A 621 8.93 -25.46 26.38
C LEU A 621 10.08 -24.97 27.26
N ASP A 622 11.06 -24.30 26.67
CA ASP A 622 12.13 -23.65 27.42
C ASP A 622 11.70 -22.26 27.92
N GLU A 623 12.63 -21.45 28.43
CA GLU A 623 12.30 -20.14 29.00
C GLU A 623 11.81 -19.12 27.96
N VAL A 624 12.41 -19.13 26.76
CA VAL A 624 12.03 -18.24 25.65
C VAL A 624 10.69 -18.69 25.07
N ASP A 625 10.53 -19.99 24.83
CA ASP A 625 9.27 -20.55 24.34
C ASP A 625 8.12 -20.26 25.33
N ARG A 626 8.36 -20.38 26.65
CA ARG A 626 7.34 -20.01 27.67
C ARG A 626 7.05 -18.51 27.73
N ARG A 627 8.04 -17.65 27.45
CA ARG A 627 7.82 -16.19 27.39
C ARG A 627 6.90 -15.86 26.23
N ILE A 628 7.20 -16.38 25.04
CA ILE A 628 6.38 -16.19 23.84
C ILE A 628 4.98 -16.79 24.04
N ALA A 629 4.88 -18.02 24.55
CA ALA A 629 3.59 -18.67 24.82
C ALA A 629 2.72 -17.90 25.81
N ARG A 630 3.30 -17.26 26.85
CA ARG A 630 2.54 -16.40 27.78
C ARG A 630 2.00 -15.15 27.10
N VAL A 631 2.79 -14.54 26.22
CA VAL A 631 2.34 -13.39 25.43
C VAL A 631 1.24 -13.83 24.48
N TRP A 632 1.41 -14.94 23.76
CA TRP A 632 0.36 -15.51 22.89
C TRP A 632 -0.91 -15.82 23.66
N ALA A 633 -0.82 -16.47 24.82
CA ALA A 633 -1.96 -16.77 25.68
C ALA A 633 -2.75 -15.50 26.06
N THR A 634 -2.03 -14.42 26.36
CA THR A 634 -2.63 -13.12 26.74
C THR A 634 -3.24 -12.41 25.53
N VAL A 635 -2.56 -12.43 24.39
CA VAL A 635 -3.00 -11.73 23.18
C VAL A 635 -4.16 -12.45 22.48
N LEU A 636 -4.14 -13.78 22.48
CA LEU A 636 -5.12 -14.64 21.79
C LEU A 636 -6.30 -15.05 22.68
N ASP A 637 -6.26 -14.73 23.98
CA ASP A 637 -7.21 -15.22 24.98
C ASP A 637 -7.30 -16.75 25.03
N THR A 638 -6.14 -17.41 24.86
CA THR A 638 -6.00 -18.88 24.85
C THR A 638 -5.31 -19.33 26.14
N PRO A 639 -5.82 -20.35 26.87
CA PRO A 639 -5.14 -20.87 28.04
C PRO A 639 -3.71 -21.32 27.71
N LEU A 640 -2.73 -20.90 28.51
CA LEU A 640 -1.30 -21.24 28.28
C LEU A 640 -1.06 -22.76 28.17
N GLU A 641 -1.88 -23.56 28.85
CA GLU A 641 -1.82 -25.03 28.88
C GLU A 641 -2.22 -25.67 27.55
N GLU A 642 -2.93 -24.93 26.70
CA GLU A 642 -3.39 -25.36 25.37
C GLU A 642 -2.41 -24.95 24.26
N ILE A 643 -1.35 -24.20 24.58
CA ILE A 643 -0.33 -23.75 23.61
C ILE A 643 0.88 -24.68 23.68
N SER A 644 1.20 -25.28 22.54
CA SER A 644 2.30 -26.20 22.27
C SER A 644 3.28 -25.62 21.25
N LEU A 645 4.43 -26.29 21.09
CA LEU A 645 5.49 -25.83 20.18
C LEU A 645 5.10 -25.82 18.70
N ASP A 646 4.21 -26.73 18.32
CA ASP A 646 3.77 -26.90 16.94
C ASP A 646 2.62 -25.93 16.59
N ASP A 647 2.06 -25.23 17.59
CA ASP A 647 0.95 -24.33 17.35
C ASP A 647 1.38 -23.10 16.58
N ASN A 648 0.56 -22.78 15.58
CA ASN A 648 0.73 -21.62 14.73
C ASN A 648 -0.06 -20.44 15.27
N PHE A 649 0.59 -19.30 15.47
CA PHE A 649 -0.01 -18.06 15.98
C PHE A 649 -1.31 -17.70 15.28
N PHE A 650 -1.32 -17.78 13.95
CA PHE A 650 -2.44 -17.36 13.13
C PHE A 650 -3.56 -18.40 13.08
N LEU A 651 -3.23 -19.69 13.26
CA LEU A 651 -4.23 -20.76 13.36
C LEU A 651 -4.88 -20.80 14.74
N LEU A 652 -4.18 -20.33 15.78
CA LEU A 652 -4.75 -20.09 17.11
C LEU A 652 -5.63 -18.82 17.16
N GLY A 653 -5.94 -18.20 16.03
CA GLY A 653 -6.79 -17.01 15.93
C GLY A 653 -6.05 -15.68 15.89
N GLY A 654 -4.71 -15.69 15.83
CA GLY A 654 -3.91 -14.49 15.65
C GLY A 654 -4.23 -13.76 14.35
N ALA A 655 -4.46 -12.46 14.43
CA ALA A 655 -4.63 -11.55 13.28
C ALA A 655 -3.54 -10.48 13.29
N SER A 656 -3.44 -9.67 12.24
CA SER A 656 -2.46 -8.59 12.08
C SER A 656 -2.26 -7.70 13.32
N LEU A 657 -3.35 -7.32 13.99
CA LEU A 657 -3.30 -6.51 15.22
C LEU A 657 -2.75 -7.30 16.42
N ALA A 658 -3.10 -8.59 16.51
CA ALA A 658 -2.56 -9.47 17.55
C ALA A 658 -1.04 -9.69 17.34
N ALA A 659 -0.61 -9.85 16.10
CA ALA A 659 0.80 -10.03 15.72
C ALA A 659 1.66 -8.84 16.17
N MET A 660 1.22 -7.60 15.90
CA MET A 660 1.91 -6.39 16.37
C MET A 660 1.96 -6.32 17.90
N ARG A 661 0.85 -6.63 18.59
CA ARG A 661 0.84 -6.64 20.06
C ARG A 661 1.82 -7.66 20.65
N VAL A 662 1.93 -8.85 20.05
CA VAL A 662 2.93 -9.85 20.46
C VAL A 662 4.35 -9.32 20.34
N VAL A 663 4.70 -8.72 19.20
CA VAL A 663 6.03 -8.14 18.95
C VAL A 663 6.39 -7.08 20.00
N MET A 664 5.43 -6.23 20.34
CA MET A 664 5.60 -5.18 21.35
C MET A 664 5.77 -5.73 22.77
N GLU A 665 4.91 -6.67 23.19
CA GLU A 665 4.98 -7.30 24.52
C GLU A 665 6.24 -8.16 24.70
N LEU A 666 6.82 -8.60 23.58
CA LEU A 666 8.12 -9.26 23.54
C LEU A 666 9.29 -8.27 23.52
N ASP A 667 9.03 -6.96 23.54
CA ASP A 667 10.02 -5.89 23.72
C ASP A 667 11.17 -5.96 22.71
N GLY A 668 10.81 -6.13 21.43
CA GLY A 668 11.78 -6.24 20.33
C GLY A 668 12.55 -7.56 20.26
N LEU A 669 12.25 -8.53 21.14
CA LEU A 669 12.85 -9.87 21.11
C LEU A 669 12.60 -10.59 19.77
N VAL A 670 11.48 -10.32 19.12
CA VAL A 670 11.14 -10.77 17.77
C VAL A 670 10.56 -9.59 17.01
N SER A 671 10.91 -9.45 15.74
CA SER A 671 10.28 -8.48 14.85
C SER A 671 8.94 -9.00 14.32
N LEU A 672 8.15 -8.11 13.71
CA LEU A 672 6.93 -8.52 13.02
C LEU A 672 7.23 -9.46 11.86
N THR A 673 8.32 -9.21 11.14
CA THR A 673 8.82 -10.10 10.08
C THR A 673 9.16 -11.49 10.63
N ASP A 674 9.78 -11.56 11.81
CA ASP A 674 10.11 -12.85 12.46
C ASP A 674 8.83 -13.64 12.76
N LEU A 675 7.80 -12.99 13.30
CA LEU A 675 6.53 -13.64 13.64
C LEU A 675 5.75 -14.08 12.40
N MET A 676 5.77 -13.30 11.31
CA MET A 676 5.12 -13.67 10.05
C MET A 676 5.83 -14.84 9.37
N ARG A 677 7.17 -14.83 9.32
CA ARG A 677 7.97 -15.89 8.69
C ARG A 677 8.01 -17.17 9.52
N ASN A 678 8.04 -17.02 10.84
CA ASN A 678 8.20 -18.12 11.80
C ASN A 678 6.94 -18.24 12.65
N SER A 679 5.83 -18.59 12.00
CA SER A 679 4.49 -18.50 12.60
C SER A 679 4.17 -19.58 13.65
N THR A 680 5.01 -20.61 13.83
CA THR A 680 4.87 -21.58 14.92
C THR A 680 5.66 -21.17 16.15
N LEU A 681 5.20 -21.56 17.34
CA LEU A 681 5.88 -21.21 18.59
C LEU A 681 7.35 -21.71 18.61
N ALA A 682 7.61 -22.91 18.06
CA ALA A 682 8.95 -23.45 17.93
C ALA A 682 9.87 -22.58 17.06
N ALA A 683 9.41 -22.22 15.86
CA ALA A 683 10.18 -21.43 14.90
C ALA A 683 10.38 -20.00 15.41
N LEU A 684 9.35 -19.39 16.00
CA LEU A 684 9.46 -18.06 16.59
C LEU A 684 10.40 -18.04 17.79
N GLY A 685 10.38 -19.10 18.61
CA GLY A 685 11.32 -19.27 19.72
C GLY A 685 12.76 -19.39 19.23
N GLU A 686 13.00 -20.03 18.09
CA GLU A 686 14.34 -20.11 17.48
C GLU A 686 14.82 -18.75 16.99
N ALA A 687 13.97 -17.98 16.28
CA ALA A 687 14.27 -16.61 15.89
C ALA A 687 14.54 -15.71 17.11
N ALA A 688 13.72 -15.79 18.15
CA ALA A 688 13.91 -15.07 19.40
C ALA A 688 15.24 -15.41 20.10
N ARG A 689 15.63 -16.69 20.09
CA ARG A 689 16.92 -17.13 20.64
C ARG A 689 18.10 -16.62 19.82
N ALA A 690 17.98 -16.61 18.49
CA ALA A 690 18.99 -16.03 17.61
C ALA A 690 19.15 -14.52 17.89
N ASN A 691 18.03 -13.80 18.07
CA ASN A 691 18.03 -12.39 18.43
C ASN A 691 18.64 -12.13 19.82
N LEU A 692 18.34 -12.97 20.82
CA LEU A 692 18.97 -12.92 22.15
C LEU A 692 20.47 -13.21 22.09
N ALA A 693 20.90 -14.22 21.33
CA ALA A 693 22.32 -14.52 21.16
C ALA A 693 23.06 -13.33 20.53
N ALA A 694 22.49 -12.73 19.49
CA ALA A 694 23.01 -11.52 18.85
C ALA A 694 23.07 -10.33 19.83
N ALA A 695 22.04 -10.11 20.65
CA ALA A 695 22.00 -9.02 21.64
C ALA A 695 23.02 -9.23 22.80
N THR A 696 23.22 -10.48 23.23
CA THR A 696 24.15 -10.81 24.32
C THR A 696 25.61 -10.75 23.85
N GLU A 697 25.87 -11.11 22.58
CA GLU A 697 27.17 -10.92 21.93
C GLU A 697 27.47 -9.44 21.67
N ALA A 698 26.45 -8.63 21.37
CA ALA A 698 26.58 -7.18 21.26
C ALA A 698 26.94 -6.53 22.62
N GLU A 699 26.36 -6.93 23.74
CA GLU A 699 26.61 -6.31 25.07
C GLU A 699 27.99 -6.62 25.68
N GLN A 700 28.74 -7.63 25.21
CA GLN A 700 29.96 -8.11 25.91
C GLN A 700 31.26 -8.12 25.09
N GLY A 701 31.24 -7.67 23.83
CA GLY A 701 32.43 -7.56 22.97
C GLY A 701 32.68 -6.14 22.42
N PRO A 702 33.92 -5.81 21.97
CA PRO A 702 34.13 -4.62 21.15
C PRO A 702 33.24 -4.71 19.91
N GLN A 703 32.64 -3.58 19.50
CA GLN A 703 31.74 -3.51 18.34
C GLN A 703 32.42 -4.13 17.12
N GLU A 704 31.73 -5.11 16.53
CA GLU A 704 32.09 -5.71 15.26
C GLU A 704 31.76 -4.71 14.15
N LEU A 705 32.75 -4.31 13.37
CA LEU A 705 32.62 -3.28 12.35
C LEU A 705 32.06 -3.83 11.04
N LEU A 706 32.32 -5.09 10.69
CA LEU A 706 31.89 -5.65 9.40
C LEU A 706 30.54 -6.37 9.50
N LEU A 707 29.43 -5.69 9.22
CA LEU A 707 28.11 -6.31 9.22
C LEU A 707 27.85 -7.02 7.88
N SER A 708 27.44 -8.28 7.92
CA SER A 708 27.07 -9.04 6.71
C SER A 708 25.67 -8.63 6.29
N LEU A 709 25.52 -8.14 5.05
CA LEU A 709 24.23 -7.70 4.51
C LEU A 709 23.62 -8.69 3.51
N SER A 710 24.41 -9.63 2.99
CA SER A 710 23.92 -10.73 2.15
C SER A 710 23.35 -11.88 2.97
N ALA A 711 22.38 -12.62 2.42
CA ALA A 711 21.84 -13.84 3.02
C ALA A 711 22.89 -14.99 3.09
N GLU A 712 22.95 -15.74 4.21
CA GLU A 712 23.97 -16.76 4.51
C GLU A 712 24.11 -17.92 3.48
N ARG A 713 25.22 -18.67 3.33
CA ARG A 713 26.69 -18.51 3.45
C ARG A 713 27.30 -19.75 2.74
N GLY A 714 28.13 -19.55 1.71
CA GLY A 714 28.99 -20.60 1.14
C GLY A 714 29.26 -20.54 -0.38
N ALA A 715 28.42 -19.84 -1.15
CA ALA A 715 28.53 -19.81 -2.62
C ALA A 715 29.18 -18.53 -3.19
N ALA A 716 29.34 -17.48 -2.39
CA ALA A 716 29.90 -16.21 -2.86
C ALA A 716 31.38 -16.34 -3.23
N GLU A 717 31.73 -15.90 -4.43
CA GLU A 717 33.07 -16.01 -5.01
C GLU A 717 33.97 -14.83 -4.63
N CYS A 718 33.38 -13.70 -4.23
CA CYS A 718 34.06 -12.47 -3.85
C CYS A 718 33.35 -11.81 -2.65
N ALA A 719 34.06 -10.94 -1.93
CA ALA A 719 33.48 -10.08 -0.89
C ALA A 719 33.62 -8.59 -1.27
N LEU A 720 32.52 -7.84 -1.21
CA LEU A 720 32.46 -6.40 -1.35
C LEU A 720 32.35 -5.76 0.04
N ILE A 721 33.32 -4.92 0.42
CA ILE A 721 33.32 -4.19 1.69
C ILE A 721 32.92 -2.73 1.42
N CYS A 722 31.80 -2.30 1.99
CA CYS A 722 31.17 -1.01 1.73
C CYS A 722 31.35 -0.05 2.92
N PHE A 723 31.94 1.11 2.66
CA PHE A 723 32.17 2.18 3.63
C PHE A 723 31.16 3.32 3.43
N PRO A 724 30.39 3.67 4.48
CA PRO A 724 29.28 4.60 4.36
C PRO A 724 29.74 6.05 4.11
N TYR A 725 28.78 6.86 3.70
CA TYR A 725 28.88 8.31 3.60
C TYR A 725 28.73 8.97 4.98
N ALA A 726 28.86 10.31 5.04
CA ALA A 726 28.89 11.04 6.31
C ALA A 726 27.53 10.90 7.02
N GLY A 727 27.53 10.45 8.27
CA GLY A 727 26.28 10.17 9.00
C GLY A 727 25.55 8.90 8.54
N GLY A 728 26.13 8.13 7.62
CA GLY A 728 25.61 6.82 7.21
C GLY A 728 26.17 5.68 8.06
N ASN A 729 25.42 4.59 8.11
CA ASN A 729 25.78 3.31 8.74
C ASN A 729 25.73 2.14 7.73
N ALA A 730 26.04 0.93 8.18
CA ALA A 730 26.17 -0.25 7.31
C ALA A 730 24.89 -0.58 6.53
N ILE A 731 23.70 -0.42 7.14
CA ILE A 731 22.41 -0.80 6.54
C ILE A 731 22.10 -0.02 5.26
N ASN A 732 22.76 1.12 5.03
CA ASN A 732 22.59 1.89 3.79
C ASN A 732 23.03 1.15 2.52
N PHE A 733 23.77 0.05 2.65
CA PHE A 733 24.14 -0.81 1.51
C PHE A 733 23.23 -2.04 1.37
N GLU A 734 22.19 -2.17 2.18
CA GLU A 734 21.24 -3.28 2.08
C GLU A 734 20.54 -3.35 0.71
N PRO A 735 20.07 -2.25 0.09
CA PRO A 735 19.50 -2.32 -1.27
C PRO A 735 20.51 -2.85 -2.30
N LEU A 736 21.79 -2.50 -2.17
CA LEU A 736 22.86 -3.02 -3.02
C LEU A 736 23.11 -4.51 -2.76
N ALA A 737 23.10 -4.95 -1.50
CA ALA A 737 23.23 -6.35 -1.14
C ALA A 737 22.09 -7.19 -1.71
N GLN A 738 20.85 -6.71 -1.57
CA GLN A 738 19.66 -7.36 -2.14
C GLN A 738 19.74 -7.45 -3.67
N ALA A 739 20.18 -6.37 -4.34
CA ALA A 739 20.36 -6.39 -5.79
C ALA A 739 21.44 -7.38 -6.26
N LEU A 740 22.55 -7.50 -5.52
CA LEU A 740 23.61 -8.48 -5.80
C LEU A 740 23.19 -9.92 -5.50
N ASP A 741 22.39 -10.14 -4.46
CA ASP A 741 21.82 -11.44 -4.12
C ASP A 741 20.81 -11.88 -5.19
N ALA A 742 19.92 -10.98 -5.63
CA ALA A 742 18.99 -11.21 -6.74
C ALA A 742 19.69 -11.55 -8.07
N ALA A 743 20.88 -10.98 -8.29
CA ALA A 743 21.72 -11.28 -9.45
C ALA A 743 22.54 -12.59 -9.35
N GLY A 744 22.24 -13.42 -8.33
CA GLY A 744 22.82 -14.76 -8.17
C GLY A 744 23.83 -14.90 -7.04
N GLY A 745 24.01 -13.89 -6.19
CA GLY A 745 24.76 -14.00 -4.93
C GLY A 745 26.26 -14.27 -5.09
N ALA A 746 26.83 -13.93 -6.25
CA ALA A 746 28.26 -14.16 -6.53
C ALA A 746 29.20 -13.28 -5.68
N VAL A 747 28.68 -12.17 -5.13
CA VAL A 747 29.43 -11.18 -4.34
C VAL A 747 28.75 -11.05 -2.98
N ALA A 748 29.44 -11.42 -1.90
CA ALA A 748 28.96 -11.20 -0.55
C ALA A 748 29.19 -9.73 -0.14
N VAL A 749 28.16 -9.06 0.35
CA VAL A 749 28.26 -7.65 0.76
C VAL A 749 28.41 -7.53 2.27
N TYR A 750 29.41 -6.76 2.68
CA TYR A 750 29.64 -6.37 4.06
C TYR A 750 29.59 -4.84 4.17
N GLY A 751 28.70 -4.31 4.99
CA GLY A 751 28.67 -2.89 5.34
C GLY A 751 29.53 -2.63 6.57
N VAL A 752 30.32 -1.55 6.56
CA VAL A 752 31.13 -1.14 7.71
C VAL A 752 30.31 -0.24 8.63
N GLU A 753 30.10 -0.69 9.86
CA GLU A 753 29.57 0.10 10.96
C GLU A 753 30.71 0.85 11.64
N LEU A 754 30.64 2.18 11.70
CA LEU A 754 31.74 3.00 12.18
C LEU A 754 31.69 3.18 13.71
N PRO A 755 32.84 3.14 14.42
CA PRO A 755 32.85 3.33 15.88
C PRO A 755 32.23 4.67 16.29
N GLY A 756 31.34 4.65 17.27
CA GLY A 756 30.62 5.84 17.76
C GLY A 756 29.46 6.29 16.87
N HIS A 757 29.08 5.51 15.86
CA HIS A 757 27.94 5.79 14.97
C HIS A 757 26.66 5.02 15.36
N ASP A 758 26.76 4.10 16.33
CA ASP A 758 25.61 3.41 16.89
C ASP A 758 24.87 4.29 17.90
N ALA A 759 23.65 4.72 17.55
CA ALA A 759 22.80 5.52 18.42
C ALA A 759 22.38 4.77 19.70
N GLY A 760 22.46 3.43 19.72
CA GLY A 760 22.30 2.60 20.90
C GLY A 760 23.51 2.64 21.86
N ARG A 761 24.64 3.22 21.43
CA ARG A 761 25.88 3.38 22.20
C ARG A 761 26.43 4.80 22.11
N PRO A 762 25.68 5.82 22.58
CA PRO A 762 26.07 7.23 22.41
C PRO A 762 27.38 7.61 23.13
N ASP A 763 27.83 6.79 24.09
CA ASP A 763 29.08 6.99 24.83
C ASP A 763 30.31 6.34 24.16
N GLU A 764 30.14 5.63 23.03
CA GLU A 764 31.26 5.07 22.28
C GLU A 764 32.08 6.18 21.62
N ALA A 765 33.39 6.20 21.89
CA ALA A 765 34.26 7.21 21.35
C ALA A 765 34.49 7.01 19.84
N PHE A 766 34.41 8.10 19.07
CA PHE A 766 34.84 8.09 17.68
C PHE A 766 36.31 7.65 17.54
N SER A 767 36.56 6.82 16.53
CA SER A 767 37.89 6.31 16.21
C SER A 767 38.54 7.14 15.09
N SER A 768 39.87 7.16 15.00
CA SER A 768 40.54 7.79 13.86
C SER A 768 40.29 6.98 12.58
N LEU A 769 40.33 7.63 11.41
CA LEU A 769 40.16 6.97 10.12
C LEU A 769 41.15 5.81 9.95
N GLU A 770 42.42 6.02 10.31
CA GLU A 770 43.46 4.98 10.24
C GLU A 770 43.25 3.82 11.22
N ASP A 771 42.75 4.10 12.42
CA ASP A 771 42.47 3.04 13.40
C ASP A 771 41.24 2.23 13.02
N THR A 772 40.21 2.89 12.48
CA THR A 772 39.02 2.24 11.93
C THR A 772 39.39 1.36 10.73
N ALA A 773 40.18 1.88 9.78
CA ALA A 773 40.66 1.09 8.65
C ALA A 773 41.48 -0.13 9.08
N ARG A 774 42.31 0.00 10.13
CA ARG A 774 43.08 -1.13 10.67
C ARG A 774 42.19 -2.21 11.28
N ARG A 775 41.19 -1.83 12.08
CA ARG A 775 40.21 -2.77 12.64
C ARG A 775 39.40 -3.47 11.55
N VAL A 776 39.00 -2.72 10.52
CA VAL A 776 38.32 -3.29 9.35
C VAL A 776 39.21 -4.32 8.64
N VAL A 777 40.50 -4.04 8.43
CA VAL A 777 41.44 -5.04 7.86
C VAL A 777 41.54 -6.29 8.72
N GLU A 778 41.55 -6.16 10.05
CA GLU A 778 41.55 -7.30 10.97
C GLU A 778 40.28 -8.15 10.81
N GLU A 779 39.09 -7.53 10.82
CA GLU A 779 37.82 -8.24 10.66
C GLU A 779 37.58 -8.81 9.26
N ILE A 780 38.13 -8.18 8.20
CA ILE A 780 38.11 -8.72 6.85
C ILE A 780 38.77 -10.11 6.84
N ARG A 781 39.88 -10.32 7.55
CA ARG A 781 40.56 -11.62 7.59
C ARG A 781 39.67 -12.69 8.23
N ASP A 782 38.96 -12.34 9.29
CA ASP A 782 38.11 -13.26 10.02
C ASP A 782 36.82 -13.60 9.26
N LYS A 783 36.23 -12.62 8.57
CA LYS A 783 34.92 -12.76 7.91
C LYS A 783 34.98 -13.06 6.42
N ALA A 784 35.82 -12.33 5.68
CA ALA A 784 35.95 -12.51 4.24
C ALA A 784 36.85 -13.72 3.90
N GLY A 785 37.75 -14.12 4.80
CA GLY A 785 38.70 -15.22 4.57
C GLY A 785 39.63 -14.93 3.38
N ASP A 786 39.99 -15.96 2.63
CA ASP A 786 40.86 -15.84 1.43
C ASP A 786 40.12 -15.39 0.16
N ARG A 787 38.86 -14.94 0.27
CA ARG A 787 38.08 -14.51 -0.89
C ARG A 787 38.71 -13.25 -1.50
N PRO A 788 38.73 -13.12 -2.84
CA PRO A 788 39.04 -11.86 -3.49
C PRO A 788 38.16 -10.73 -2.95
N LEU A 789 38.74 -9.54 -2.79
CA LEU A 789 38.08 -8.40 -2.16
C LEU A 789 37.83 -7.30 -3.17
N MET A 790 36.65 -6.70 -3.11
CA MET A 790 36.36 -5.39 -3.70
C MET A 790 36.01 -4.43 -2.56
N LEU A 791 36.38 -3.16 -2.71
CA LEU A 791 36.06 -2.13 -1.71
C LEU A 791 35.21 -1.06 -2.36
N TRP A 792 34.18 -0.59 -1.66
CA TRP A 792 33.34 0.52 -2.08
C TRP A 792 33.35 1.61 -1.03
N GLY A 793 33.84 2.79 -1.36
CA GLY A 793 33.68 3.97 -0.50
C GLY A 793 32.69 4.94 -1.11
N HIS A 794 31.66 5.32 -0.35
CA HIS A 794 30.67 6.30 -0.80
C HIS A 794 30.90 7.65 -0.13
N CYS A 795 30.92 8.74 -0.91
CA CYS A 795 31.22 10.09 -0.43
C CYS A 795 32.50 10.12 0.43
N VAL A 796 32.42 10.51 1.71
CA VAL A 796 33.56 10.51 2.66
C VAL A 796 34.13 9.12 2.95
N GLY A 797 33.31 8.06 2.84
CA GLY A 797 33.75 6.67 2.96
C GLY A 797 34.81 6.27 1.93
N SER A 798 34.97 7.04 0.86
CA SER A 798 36.06 6.89 -0.12
C SER A 798 37.45 6.97 0.51
N ALA A 799 37.63 7.81 1.55
CA ALA A 799 38.92 7.91 2.25
C ALA A 799 39.24 6.63 3.05
N LEU A 800 38.23 6.05 3.71
CA LEU A 800 38.35 4.77 4.42
C LEU A 800 38.61 3.61 3.45
N ALA A 801 37.92 3.57 2.30
CA ALA A 801 38.14 2.56 1.29
C ALA A 801 39.59 2.60 0.75
N VAL A 802 40.13 3.80 0.49
CA VAL A 802 41.51 3.97 0.01
C VAL A 802 42.55 3.61 1.08
N GLU A 803 42.37 4.03 2.34
CA GLU A 803 43.30 3.66 3.42
C GLU A 803 43.23 2.16 3.71
N THR A 804 42.05 1.55 3.69
CA THR A 804 41.87 0.10 3.84
C THR A 804 42.56 -0.65 2.71
N ALA A 805 42.38 -0.22 1.45
CA ALA A 805 43.09 -0.80 0.31
C ALA A 805 44.61 -0.74 0.50
N ARG A 806 45.13 0.40 0.95
CA ARG A 806 46.57 0.60 1.19
C ARG A 806 47.10 -0.32 2.28
N LEU A 807 46.33 -0.52 3.35
CA LEU A 807 46.67 -1.43 4.45
C LEU A 807 46.65 -2.89 3.99
N LEU A 808 45.62 -3.31 3.25
CA LEU A 808 45.56 -4.65 2.65
C LEU A 808 46.75 -4.91 1.73
N GLU A 809 47.11 -3.97 0.86
CA GLU A 809 48.26 -4.11 -0.04
C GLU A 809 49.60 -4.19 0.71
N ALA A 810 49.75 -3.43 1.80
CA ALA A 810 50.93 -3.51 2.66
C ALA A 810 51.08 -4.88 3.33
N GLU A 811 49.99 -5.61 3.49
CA GLU A 811 49.93 -6.97 4.02
C GLU A 811 49.98 -8.06 2.94
N GLY A 812 50.04 -7.66 1.66
CA GLY A 812 50.16 -8.56 0.52
C GLY A 812 48.84 -8.98 -0.13
N THR A 813 47.71 -8.37 0.25
CA THR A 813 46.40 -8.59 -0.37
C THR A 813 46.02 -7.39 -1.22
N THR A 814 46.02 -7.54 -2.54
CA THR A 814 45.56 -6.49 -3.47
C THR A 814 44.07 -6.65 -3.76
N PRO A 815 43.21 -5.68 -3.42
CA PRO A 815 41.81 -5.70 -3.83
C PRO A 815 41.66 -5.77 -5.36
N ALA A 816 40.64 -6.50 -5.83
CA ALA A 816 40.31 -6.64 -7.24
C ALA A 816 39.85 -5.32 -7.86
N GLU A 817 39.13 -4.49 -7.10
CA GLU A 817 38.68 -3.16 -7.51
C GLU A 817 38.39 -2.31 -6.26
N VAL A 818 38.71 -1.02 -6.34
CA VAL A 818 38.34 0.00 -5.34
C VAL A 818 37.41 1.01 -6.01
N PHE A 819 36.17 1.08 -5.55
CA PHE A 819 35.17 2.02 -6.02
C PHE A 819 35.12 3.28 -5.16
N VAL A 820 35.03 4.42 -5.83
CA VAL A 820 34.83 5.74 -5.23
C VAL A 820 33.51 6.29 -5.75
N GLY A 821 32.45 6.20 -4.93
CA GLY A 821 31.12 6.67 -5.29
C GLY A 821 30.89 8.11 -4.86
N GLY A 822 30.45 8.98 -5.77
CA GLY A 822 29.96 10.32 -5.44
C GLY A 822 30.99 11.23 -4.74
N LYS A 823 32.30 11.06 -4.98
CA LYS A 823 33.33 11.89 -4.33
C LYS A 823 34.32 12.48 -5.32
N LEU A 824 34.44 13.80 -5.30
CA LEU A 824 35.50 14.54 -6.00
C LEU A 824 36.61 14.93 -5.03
N LEU A 825 37.85 14.95 -5.53
CA LEU A 825 38.95 15.60 -4.84
C LEU A 825 38.95 17.10 -5.21
N HIS A 826 39.12 17.93 -4.20
CA HIS A 826 39.26 19.38 -4.33
C HIS A 826 40.70 19.77 -3.97
N ASP A 827 41.14 20.95 -4.42
CA ASP A 827 42.43 21.48 -4.01
C ASP A 827 42.51 21.69 -2.49
N ALA A 828 43.73 21.72 -1.95
CA ALA A 828 43.98 21.88 -0.52
C ALA A 828 43.28 23.09 0.13
N ALA A 829 43.11 24.21 -0.59
CA ALA A 829 42.46 25.39 -0.03
C ALA A 829 40.95 25.17 0.11
N THR A 830 40.31 24.66 -0.93
CA THR A 830 38.88 24.31 -0.93
C THR A 830 38.57 23.21 0.10
N THR A 831 39.41 22.18 0.19
CA THR A 831 39.22 21.08 1.16
C THR A 831 39.34 21.57 2.59
N ARG A 832 40.34 22.42 2.89
CA ARG A 832 40.49 23.05 4.21
C ARG A 832 39.29 23.91 4.58
N GLN A 833 38.81 24.72 3.63
CA GLN A 833 37.63 25.54 3.84
C GLN A 833 36.39 24.68 4.14
N GLY A 834 36.20 23.57 3.43
CA GLY A 834 35.09 22.63 3.67
C GLY A 834 35.15 22.00 5.08
N ILE A 835 36.35 21.63 5.55
CA ILE A 835 36.54 21.11 6.92
C ILE A 835 36.20 22.19 7.97
N GLU A 836 36.71 23.41 7.78
CA GLU A 836 36.42 24.54 8.68
C GLU A 836 34.93 24.89 8.69
N GLN A 837 34.27 24.84 7.53
CA GLN A 837 32.83 25.08 7.40
C GLN A 837 32.02 23.99 8.11
N ALA A 838 32.28 22.71 7.85
CA ALA A 838 31.59 21.61 8.52
C ALA A 838 31.76 21.67 10.04
N ALA A 839 32.95 22.03 10.53
CA ALA A 839 33.21 22.20 11.96
C ALA A 839 32.47 23.41 12.56
N ALA A 840 32.22 24.46 11.78
CA ALA A 840 31.60 25.71 12.23
C ALA A 840 30.07 25.75 12.04
N MET A 841 29.49 24.83 11.26
CA MET A 841 28.03 24.73 11.08
C MET A 841 27.34 24.40 12.41
N ALA A 842 26.17 25.00 12.67
CA ALA A 842 25.35 24.64 13.83
C ALA A 842 24.76 23.23 13.66
N ASP A 843 24.46 22.54 14.77
CA ASP A 843 23.90 21.17 14.73
C ASP A 843 22.63 21.11 13.85
N GLU A 844 21.75 22.08 14.02
CA GLU A 844 20.50 22.22 13.26
C GLU A 844 20.75 22.45 11.76
N ASP A 845 21.79 23.20 11.40
CA ASP A 845 22.14 23.46 10.00
C ASP A 845 22.77 22.23 9.34
N ILE A 846 23.50 21.40 10.11
CA ILE A 846 24.04 20.13 9.63
C ILE A 846 22.91 19.13 9.42
N VAL A 847 22.00 19.02 10.37
CA VAL A 847 20.83 18.14 10.24
C VAL A 847 19.98 18.55 9.04
N ARG A 848 19.68 19.85 8.90
CA ARG A 848 18.93 20.36 7.74
C ARG A 848 19.66 20.09 6.42
N TRP A 849 20.98 20.32 6.38
CA TRP A 849 21.78 20.01 5.19
C TRP A 849 21.79 18.51 4.86
N LEU A 850 21.88 17.65 5.87
CA LEU A 850 21.76 16.20 5.70
C LEU A 850 20.37 15.82 5.19
N VAL A 851 19.29 16.41 5.69
CA VAL A 851 17.92 16.15 5.20
C VAL A 851 17.77 16.60 3.75
N ASP A 852 18.17 17.84 3.46
CA ASP A 852 18.05 18.46 2.14
C ASP A 852 18.84 17.68 1.07
N GLU A 853 20.00 17.12 1.44
CA GLU A 853 20.87 16.39 0.51
C GLU A 853 20.61 14.87 0.49
N THR A 854 20.33 14.22 1.63
CA THR A 854 20.09 12.75 1.74
C THR A 854 18.68 12.31 1.39
N GLY A 855 17.70 13.22 1.43
CA GLY A 855 16.28 12.89 1.29
C GLY A 855 15.72 12.03 2.43
N PHE A 856 16.48 11.77 3.51
CA PHE A 856 16.03 11.05 4.69
C PHE A 856 15.40 12.01 5.70
N THR A 857 14.08 12.07 5.74
CA THR A 857 13.30 12.98 6.62
C THR A 857 13.21 12.51 8.08
N GLY A 858 13.76 11.33 8.41
CA GLY A 858 13.81 10.83 9.80
C GLY A 858 14.70 11.66 10.74
N PHE A 859 15.46 12.63 10.20
CA PHE A 859 16.23 13.57 11.01
C PHE A 859 15.43 14.82 11.44
N ASP A 860 14.30 15.13 10.78
CA ASP A 860 13.50 16.35 11.01
C ASP A 860 12.76 16.35 12.36
N SER A 861 12.54 15.16 12.92
CA SER A 861 11.83 14.91 14.18
C SER A 861 12.75 14.45 15.32
N LEU A 862 14.07 14.53 15.12
CA LEU A 862 15.01 14.12 16.15
C LEU A 862 14.91 15.01 17.39
N ARG A 863 14.78 14.36 18.55
CA ARG A 863 15.04 15.00 19.84
C ARG A 863 16.39 15.74 19.77
N PRO A 864 16.55 16.90 20.42
CA PRO A 864 17.80 17.69 20.34
C PRO A 864 19.07 16.88 20.65
N GLU A 865 18.96 15.89 21.54
CA GLU A 865 20.04 14.94 21.86
C GLU A 865 20.45 14.01 20.70
N HIS A 866 19.51 13.56 19.86
CA HIS A 866 19.82 12.78 18.67
C HIS A 866 20.31 13.67 17.51
N ALA A 867 19.78 14.89 17.38
CA ALA A 867 20.28 15.86 16.40
C ALA A 867 21.75 16.23 16.69
N ALA A 868 22.10 16.42 17.97
CA ALA A 868 23.48 16.62 18.41
C ALA A 868 24.37 15.41 18.14
N PHE A 869 23.85 14.18 18.33
CA PHE A 869 24.57 12.95 18.00
C PHE A 869 24.89 12.88 16.49
N VAL A 870 23.88 13.04 15.63
CA VAL A 870 24.03 13.00 14.15
C VAL A 870 24.96 14.12 13.66
N ALA A 871 24.82 15.33 14.19
CA ALA A 871 25.72 16.43 13.87
C ALA A 871 27.16 16.17 14.34
N GLY A 872 27.34 15.49 15.48
CA GLY A 872 28.63 15.03 15.98
C GLY A 872 29.29 14.02 15.05
N VAL A 873 28.52 13.01 14.61
CA VAL A 873 28.93 11.99 13.63
C VAL A 873 29.35 12.66 12.32
N PHE A 874 28.49 13.52 11.75
CA PHE A 874 28.79 14.20 10.49
C PHE A 874 30.09 15.01 10.54
N ARG A 875 30.30 15.80 11.61
CA ARG A 875 31.54 16.57 11.77
C ARG A 875 32.75 15.67 11.87
N HIS A 876 32.61 14.55 12.59
CA HIS A 876 33.68 13.57 12.70
C HIS A 876 34.05 12.99 11.33
N ASP A 877 33.07 12.52 10.54
CA ASP A 877 33.31 11.90 9.24
C ASP A 877 33.84 12.90 8.21
N ALA A 878 33.20 14.06 8.10
CA ALA A 878 33.62 15.11 7.19
C ALA A 878 35.02 15.63 7.55
N GLY A 879 35.31 15.80 8.85
CA GLY A 879 36.61 16.27 9.32
C GLY A 879 37.73 15.23 9.12
N SER A 880 37.48 13.98 9.50
CA SER A 880 38.48 12.91 9.44
C SER A 880 38.81 12.50 8.00
N ALA A 881 37.80 12.27 7.17
CA ALA A 881 37.98 11.85 5.78
C ALA A 881 38.60 12.96 4.92
N ASN A 882 38.05 14.17 4.97
CA ASN A 882 38.62 15.28 4.20
C ASN A 882 40.00 15.69 4.75
N GLY A 883 40.24 15.55 6.06
CA GLY A 883 41.57 15.76 6.65
C GLY A 883 42.60 14.78 6.12
N TYR A 884 42.24 13.51 5.97
CA TYR A 884 43.09 12.49 5.34
C TYR A 884 43.39 12.82 3.86
N LEU A 885 42.36 13.19 3.09
CA LEU A 885 42.52 13.55 1.67
C LEU A 885 43.34 14.83 1.50
N LEU A 886 43.13 15.84 2.35
CA LEU A 886 43.92 17.07 2.39
C LEU A 886 45.39 16.77 2.68
N ALA A 887 45.67 15.93 3.67
CA ALA A 887 47.04 15.55 4.00
C ALA A 887 47.75 14.89 2.81
N ALA A 888 47.03 14.06 2.04
CA ALA A 888 47.54 13.42 0.83
C ALA A 888 47.79 14.41 -0.33
N ASP A 889 46.93 15.44 -0.50
CA ASP A 889 47.15 16.49 -1.50
C ASP A 889 48.38 17.34 -1.15
N GLU A 890 48.55 17.70 0.12
CA GLU A 890 49.61 18.61 0.58
C GLU A 890 50.99 17.95 0.71
N HIS A 891 51.03 16.70 1.16
CA HIS A 891 52.27 16.00 1.50
C HIS A 891 52.54 14.79 0.62
N GLY A 892 51.64 14.50 -0.32
CA GLY A 892 51.62 13.25 -1.09
C GLY A 892 50.90 12.13 -0.33
N PRO A 893 50.30 11.15 -1.03
CA PRO A 893 49.65 10.01 -0.40
C PRO A 893 50.70 9.11 0.27
N LYS A 894 50.30 8.44 1.36
CA LYS A 894 51.17 7.50 2.09
C LYS A 894 51.75 6.41 1.18
N ALA A 895 50.93 5.89 0.26
CA ALA A 895 51.33 5.06 -0.87
C ALA A 895 50.28 5.18 -1.98
N ARG A 896 50.67 4.84 -3.21
CA ARG A 896 49.73 4.71 -4.33
C ARG A 896 49.29 3.26 -4.44
N LEU A 897 48.00 3.06 -4.68
CA LEU A 897 47.37 1.75 -4.80
C LEU A 897 47.81 1.06 -6.10
N SER A 898 48.09 -0.24 -5.99
CA SER A 898 48.23 -1.12 -7.15
C SER A 898 46.88 -1.64 -7.67
N ALA A 899 45.87 -1.68 -6.79
CA ALA A 899 44.50 -2.04 -7.12
C ALA A 899 43.90 -1.05 -8.13
N PRO A 900 43.10 -1.55 -9.11
CA PRO A 900 42.31 -0.70 -9.98
C PRO A 900 41.36 0.20 -9.16
N LEU A 901 41.27 1.48 -9.56
CA LEU A 901 40.36 2.45 -8.94
C LEU A 901 39.33 2.93 -9.96
N THR A 902 38.05 2.76 -9.62
CA THR A 902 36.92 3.20 -10.43
C THR A 902 36.11 4.25 -9.67
N THR A 903 36.07 5.46 -10.22
CA THR A 903 35.19 6.53 -9.75
C THR A 903 33.81 6.38 -10.40
N VAL A 904 32.76 6.48 -9.59
CA VAL A 904 31.37 6.30 -9.99
C VAL A 904 30.58 7.54 -9.61
N PHE A 905 29.85 8.09 -10.57
CA PHE A 905 28.99 9.26 -10.40
C PHE A 905 27.67 9.03 -11.12
N THR A 906 26.65 9.82 -10.79
CA THR A 906 25.44 9.94 -11.61
C THR A 906 25.42 11.31 -12.27
N ALA A 907 24.77 11.41 -13.42
CA ALA A 907 24.66 12.69 -14.14
C ALA A 907 23.89 13.77 -13.35
N ASP A 908 22.99 13.34 -12.45
CA ASP A 908 22.11 14.16 -11.63
C ASP A 908 22.64 14.44 -10.19
N ASP A 909 23.87 14.01 -9.85
CA ASP A 909 24.45 14.27 -8.51
C ASP A 909 24.86 15.76 -8.33
N PRO A 910 24.16 16.53 -7.47
CA PRO A 910 24.43 17.96 -7.30
C PRO A 910 25.76 18.24 -6.57
N LEU A 911 26.29 17.26 -5.83
CA LEU A 911 27.52 17.39 -5.04
C LEU A 911 28.78 17.10 -5.86
N THR A 912 28.64 16.56 -7.07
CA THR A 912 29.77 16.25 -7.96
C THR A 912 29.71 16.93 -9.33
N PRO A 913 29.52 18.27 -9.38
CA PRO A 913 29.44 18.98 -10.65
C PRO A 913 30.78 18.91 -11.40
N GLY A 914 30.68 18.63 -12.69
CA GLY A 914 31.84 18.51 -13.58
C GLY A 914 32.68 17.25 -13.33
N HIS A 915 32.11 16.20 -12.75
CA HIS A 915 32.83 14.95 -12.47
C HIS A 915 33.51 14.35 -13.69
N ALA A 916 32.93 14.50 -14.89
CA ALA A 916 33.49 14.01 -16.15
C ALA A 916 34.92 14.49 -16.43
N GLU A 917 35.29 15.68 -15.96
CA GLU A 917 36.66 16.22 -16.09
C GLU A 917 37.48 16.04 -14.81
N ARG A 918 36.80 16.11 -13.65
CA ARG A 918 37.44 16.21 -12.33
C ARG A 918 37.79 14.86 -11.69
N TYR A 919 37.22 13.75 -12.17
CA TYR A 919 37.53 12.42 -11.65
C TYR A 919 39.02 12.06 -11.72
N THR A 920 39.74 12.64 -12.70
CA THR A 920 41.18 12.42 -12.92
C THR A 920 42.05 12.82 -11.73
N ALA A 921 41.56 13.68 -10.83
CA ALA A 921 42.25 14.05 -9.60
C ALA A 921 42.54 12.83 -8.70
N TRP A 922 41.72 11.78 -8.77
CA TRP A 922 41.97 10.51 -8.09
C TRP A 922 43.24 9.77 -8.56
N SER A 923 43.89 10.24 -9.63
CA SER A 923 45.23 9.79 -10.01
C SER A 923 46.29 10.03 -8.92
N LEU A 924 45.99 10.87 -7.93
CA LEU A 924 46.76 10.99 -6.69
C LEU A 924 46.96 9.63 -6.03
N PHE A 925 45.90 8.82 -5.92
CA PHE A 925 45.94 7.55 -5.17
C PHE A 925 46.17 6.31 -6.03
N ALA A 926 45.83 6.33 -7.32
CA ALA A 926 46.00 5.16 -8.20
C ALA A 926 46.46 5.58 -9.60
N ASP A 927 47.06 4.66 -10.36
CA ASP A 927 47.39 4.91 -11.76
C ASP A 927 46.15 4.76 -12.64
N GLN A 928 45.82 5.81 -13.41
CA GLN A 928 44.71 5.85 -14.36
C GLN A 928 43.34 5.48 -13.74
N PRO A 929 42.76 6.35 -12.90
CA PRO A 929 41.40 6.13 -12.39
C PRO A 929 40.41 5.99 -13.56
N ARG A 930 39.41 5.12 -13.41
CA ARG A 930 38.34 4.96 -14.40
C ARG A 930 37.13 5.79 -14.01
N LEU A 931 36.45 6.34 -15.01
CA LEU A 931 35.15 6.99 -14.83
C LEU A 931 34.05 6.03 -15.24
N VAL A 932 33.05 5.87 -14.36
CA VAL A 932 31.73 5.32 -14.69
C VAL A 932 30.70 6.37 -14.33
N GLU A 933 29.85 6.69 -15.28
CA GLU A 933 28.73 7.61 -15.10
C GLU A 933 27.44 6.80 -15.27
N LEU A 934 26.60 6.78 -14.24
CA LEU A 934 25.26 6.22 -14.27
C LEU A 934 24.26 7.30 -14.72
N THR A 935 23.13 6.87 -15.29
CA THR A 935 22.16 7.77 -15.91
C THR A 935 21.48 8.69 -14.90
N ASP A 936 21.01 8.13 -13.78
CA ASP A 936 20.30 8.80 -12.72
C ASP A 936 20.56 8.10 -11.37
N GLY A 937 20.15 8.73 -10.26
CA GLY A 937 20.26 8.17 -8.92
C GLY A 937 20.71 9.18 -7.85
N GLY A 938 21.04 10.41 -8.24
CA GLY A 938 21.52 11.46 -7.34
C GLY A 938 22.77 11.05 -6.55
N HIS A 939 23.08 11.76 -5.45
CA HIS A 939 24.31 11.49 -4.69
C HIS A 939 24.34 10.12 -4.02
N TYR A 940 23.18 9.56 -3.64
CA TYR A 940 23.07 8.31 -2.84
C TYR A 940 22.72 7.08 -3.69
N PHE A 941 23.21 7.05 -4.92
CA PHE A 941 22.93 6.04 -5.95
C PHE A 941 23.19 4.57 -5.56
N CYS A 942 23.95 4.30 -4.48
CA CYS A 942 24.03 2.95 -3.89
C CYS A 942 22.68 2.44 -3.34
N ARG A 943 21.75 3.35 -3.02
CA ARG A 943 20.39 3.05 -2.55
C ARG A 943 19.38 3.25 -3.66
N THR A 944 19.41 4.41 -4.29
CA THR A 944 18.41 4.88 -5.27
C THR A 944 18.58 4.27 -6.66
N ALA A 945 19.79 3.81 -7.00
CA ALA A 945 20.10 3.12 -8.25
C ALA A 945 20.86 1.79 -8.00
N ALA A 946 20.51 1.10 -6.90
CA ALA A 946 21.17 -0.12 -6.45
C ALA A 946 21.33 -1.21 -7.54
N PRO A 947 20.34 -1.47 -8.43
CA PRO A 947 20.52 -2.43 -9.53
C PRO A 947 21.64 -2.03 -10.50
N ALA A 948 21.73 -0.76 -10.88
CA ALA A 948 22.79 -0.27 -11.77
C ALA A 948 24.18 -0.35 -11.13
N VAL A 949 24.25 -0.12 -9.81
CA VAL A 949 25.49 -0.30 -9.03
C VAL A 949 25.86 -1.77 -8.93
N ALA A 950 24.88 -2.67 -8.71
CA ALA A 950 25.10 -4.11 -8.68
C ALA A 950 25.64 -4.62 -10.02
N ASP A 951 25.04 -4.20 -11.14
CA ASP A 951 25.52 -4.53 -12.49
C ASP A 951 26.97 -4.08 -12.72
N LEU A 952 27.32 -2.87 -12.25
CA LEU A 952 28.69 -2.37 -12.30
C LEU A 952 29.64 -3.24 -11.47
N VAL A 953 29.28 -3.56 -10.23
CA VAL A 953 30.09 -4.39 -9.33
C VAL A 953 30.32 -5.77 -9.97
N LEU A 954 29.27 -6.41 -10.48
CA LEU A 954 29.36 -7.71 -11.14
C LEU A 954 30.20 -7.65 -12.41
N SER A 955 30.02 -6.61 -13.24
CA SER A 955 30.83 -6.37 -14.44
C SER A 955 32.32 -6.30 -14.11
N ARG A 956 32.69 -5.56 -13.06
CA ARG A 956 34.09 -5.45 -12.62
C ARG A 956 34.61 -6.74 -12.03
N TRP A 957 33.80 -7.46 -11.25
CA TRP A 957 34.16 -8.76 -10.72
C TRP A 957 34.42 -9.79 -11.83
N GLN A 958 33.56 -9.86 -12.84
CA GLN A 958 33.72 -10.73 -14.01
C GLN A 958 35.02 -10.42 -14.78
N ALA A 959 35.31 -9.14 -14.98
CA ALA A 959 36.55 -8.69 -15.62
C ALA A 959 37.79 -9.06 -14.79
N ALA A 960 37.74 -8.93 -13.47
CA ALA A 960 38.86 -9.26 -12.57
C ALA A 960 39.08 -10.78 -12.42
N SER A 961 38.01 -11.58 -12.43
CA SER A 961 38.04 -13.04 -12.29
C SER A 961 38.36 -13.80 -13.59
N GLY A 962 38.43 -13.10 -14.73
CA GLY A 962 38.74 -13.69 -16.03
C GLY A 962 37.59 -14.51 -16.65
N ARG A 963 36.36 -14.31 -16.15
CA ARG A 963 35.12 -14.91 -16.65
C ARG A 963 34.34 -13.86 -17.44
N GLY A 964 34.83 -13.54 -18.64
CA GLY A 964 34.19 -12.61 -19.58
C GLY A 964 33.54 -13.29 -20.75
#